data_AF-A0A7V4KHN9-F1
#
_entry.id   AF-A0A7V4KHN9-F1
#
_cell.length_a   1.000
_cell.length_b   1.000
_cell.length_c   1.000
_cell.angle_alpha   90.00
_cell.angle_beta   90.00
_cell.angle_gamma   90.00
#
_symmetry.space_group_name_H-M   'P 1'
#
loop_
_entity.id
_entity.type
_entity.pdbx_description
1 polymer ?
#
loop_
_entity_poly.entity_id
_entity_poly.type
_entity_poly.pdbx_seq_one_letter_code
_entity_poly.pdbx_strand_id
1 'polypeptide(L)'
;QYLDGKFFPPNPAVGLDPFIWRQAFGTRVFSTFGNPNFYGDFLVAMSPLCLALFMYKKNPLYLILWLMTAFNTYVTYSKGAWIGFTSGFVYFWFLYIIFFSHVKVQNLKKYVILGVIFIIILTVYGVYFQLTQRTDSAKFRVYTWLSCWEMLNTSPVLGTGIGTFYVTYPAWRRPQIFYIEGKHNTESDHPENEYLEVWYDEGTIGFGIFLWLIITLATCGVKALKKFSSPTIVIDKKGRQKEVSEDLRAYYMLGLISGWLGSLTHNWVCVSMRFVSSGTVVWLLAGLIASLIVNNPLPERSEENVISLYLALFLNTLFWLINFLWWKMTTDVAITVSVVLFIAGVILEEINKTKSYTISKNLNFSAGKLSQRVVQVVCVVIAIYLATIFRGYFIGDIHHNIAIFYSKQGDWSNALTNYNIVAKNNPGFIMCHYFMGNVFNDRWTLTREFHPEWGDKETDQPWTEIDVGKKGRIDPERSISKYQDVWSLAPNYVQSHHQAGVVYMKLGTYFKNNNEIQKAVFYFNKALECFWKYHKIDPIFPVNYQRMAFIYMQLGDMGMAEKMYKAHLFTQWLCQTPEDVINPKKITTEEEKQKYEELKKQYEEEIKWVCCDYHKPQHYLLATEDWAKRRAQEYSDSYLQLGNFYYVRKNYNEAEKFYIRAINRYEQNFNAWKNLMVLYKETNQLQKLTELINYYHKKFPSDTQLSNLK
;
A
#
# COMPACT_ATOMS: atom_id res chain seq x y z
N GLN A 1 14.04 -18.47 8.19
CA GLN A 1 12.74 -17.79 8.41
C GLN A 1 11.75 -18.60 9.23
N TYR A 2 11.14 -19.71 8.76
CA TYR A 2 10.14 -20.44 9.57
C TYR A 2 10.70 -20.91 10.93
N LEU A 3 11.87 -21.58 10.90
CA LEU A 3 12.54 -22.03 12.12
C LEU A 3 12.95 -20.85 13.00
N ASP A 4 13.47 -19.80 12.38
CA ASP A 4 13.90 -18.58 13.07
C ASP A 4 12.76 -17.90 13.84
N GLY A 5 11.61 -17.69 13.20
CA GLY A 5 10.45 -17.04 13.82
C GLY A 5 9.77 -17.85 14.93
N LYS A 6 10.06 -19.16 15.04
CA LYS A 6 9.48 -20.04 16.06
C LYS A 6 10.42 -20.40 17.20
N PHE A 7 11.71 -20.55 16.91
CA PHE A 7 12.66 -21.13 17.86
C PHE A 7 13.72 -20.13 18.35
N PHE A 8 13.78 -18.92 17.79
CA PHE A 8 14.76 -17.90 18.15
C PHE A 8 14.07 -16.64 18.69
N PRO A 9 14.71 -15.92 19.63
CA PRO A 9 14.16 -14.68 20.18
C PRO A 9 14.00 -13.61 19.10
N PRO A 10 13.03 -12.69 19.22
CA PRO A 10 12.78 -11.68 18.20
C PRO A 10 13.94 -10.68 18.05
N ASN A 11 14.02 -10.05 16.87
CA ASN A 11 14.96 -8.95 16.59
C ASN A 11 14.81 -7.87 17.70
N PRO A 12 15.91 -7.37 18.31
CA PRO A 12 17.32 -7.39 17.87
C PRO A 12 18.18 -8.53 18.38
N ALA A 13 17.62 -9.51 19.09
CA ALA A 13 18.39 -10.68 19.50
C ALA A 13 18.88 -11.50 18.29
N VAL A 14 19.98 -12.23 18.47
CA VAL A 14 20.57 -13.06 17.41
C VAL A 14 19.63 -14.21 17.04
N GLY A 15 19.51 -14.49 15.74
CA GLY A 15 18.76 -15.63 15.21
C GLY A 15 19.41 -16.25 13.97
N LEU A 16 18.71 -17.16 13.32
CA LEU A 16 19.17 -17.87 12.11
C LEU A 16 19.03 -17.05 10.82
N ASP A 17 18.11 -16.08 10.77
CA ASP A 17 17.97 -15.19 9.61
C ASP A 17 19.00 -14.04 9.74
N PRO A 18 20.05 -13.98 8.91
CA PRO A 18 21.14 -13.03 9.10
C PRO A 18 20.82 -11.63 8.58
N PHE A 19 19.65 -11.42 7.97
CA PHE A 19 19.32 -10.17 7.29
C PHE A 19 18.56 -9.19 8.17
N ILE A 20 18.70 -7.88 7.88
CA ILE A 20 18.07 -6.78 8.62
C ILE A 20 16.54 -6.84 8.67
N TRP A 21 15.91 -7.54 7.71
CA TRP A 21 14.46 -7.71 7.63
C TRP A 21 13.91 -8.86 8.49
N ARG A 22 14.75 -9.49 9.32
CA ARG A 22 14.35 -10.60 10.20
C ARG A 22 13.06 -10.26 10.96
N GLN A 23 12.04 -11.10 10.75
CA GLN A 23 10.68 -10.95 11.32
C GLN A 23 9.91 -9.67 10.91
N ALA A 24 10.24 -9.04 9.77
CA ALA A 24 9.51 -7.87 9.26
C ALA A 24 8.00 -8.08 9.09
N PHE A 25 7.56 -9.33 8.87
CA PHE A 25 6.15 -9.72 8.80
C PHE A 25 5.75 -10.69 9.94
N GLY A 26 6.40 -10.56 11.11
CA GLY A 26 6.23 -11.45 12.25
C GLY A 26 6.62 -12.88 11.90
N THR A 27 5.71 -13.84 12.09
CA THR A 27 5.94 -15.27 11.84
C THR A 27 5.74 -15.69 10.38
N ARG A 28 5.30 -14.78 9.50
CA ARG A 28 5.06 -15.06 8.08
C ARG A 28 6.38 -15.15 7.33
N VAL A 29 6.54 -16.19 6.51
CA VAL A 29 7.75 -16.35 5.69
C VAL A 29 7.61 -15.67 4.32
N PHE A 30 8.71 -15.15 3.79
CA PHE A 30 8.75 -14.45 2.50
C PHE A 30 10.05 -14.68 1.70
N SER A 31 10.94 -15.54 2.18
CA SER A 31 12.26 -15.76 1.60
C SER A 31 12.98 -14.43 1.34
N THR A 32 13.60 -14.26 0.18
CA THR A 32 14.21 -13.02 -0.31
C THR A 32 13.25 -12.14 -1.13
N PHE A 33 11.95 -12.47 -1.20
CA PHE A 33 10.96 -11.73 -2.01
C PHE A 33 10.42 -10.47 -1.30
N GLY A 34 10.80 -10.24 -0.04
CA GLY A 34 10.41 -9.05 0.73
C GLY A 34 8.92 -8.96 1.12
N ASN A 35 8.06 -9.84 0.62
CA ASN A 35 6.63 -9.89 0.96
C ASN A 35 6.10 -11.33 0.89
N PRO A 36 5.34 -11.82 1.89
CA PRO A 36 4.80 -13.18 1.87
C PRO A 36 3.82 -13.47 0.72
N ASN A 37 3.14 -12.46 0.18
CA ASN A 37 2.23 -12.63 -0.95
C ASN A 37 3.02 -12.91 -2.25
N PHE A 38 4.09 -12.15 -2.51
CA PHE A 38 4.93 -12.32 -3.71
C PHE A 38 5.71 -13.63 -3.66
N TYR A 39 6.24 -14.00 -2.49
CA TYR A 39 6.81 -15.33 -2.29
C TYR A 39 5.77 -16.42 -2.51
N GLY A 40 4.56 -16.22 -1.99
CA GLY A 40 3.43 -17.11 -2.20
C GLY A 40 3.14 -17.33 -3.69
N ASP A 41 3.04 -16.26 -4.48
CA ASP A 41 2.78 -16.36 -5.93
C ASP A 41 3.90 -17.10 -6.69
N PHE A 42 5.17 -16.87 -6.32
CA PHE A 42 6.28 -17.66 -6.85
C PHE A 42 6.11 -19.18 -6.60
N LEU A 43 5.68 -19.56 -5.39
CA LEU A 43 5.42 -20.97 -5.05
C LEU A 43 4.21 -21.52 -5.81
N VAL A 44 3.17 -20.71 -6.02
CA VAL A 44 2.01 -21.07 -6.85
C VAL A 44 2.45 -21.36 -8.29
N ALA A 45 3.26 -20.47 -8.87
CA ALA A 45 3.77 -20.60 -10.23
C ALA A 45 4.62 -21.88 -10.43
N MET A 46 5.49 -22.18 -9.46
CA MET A 46 6.47 -23.27 -9.57
C MET A 46 5.93 -24.65 -9.15
N SER A 47 4.92 -24.69 -8.28
CA SER A 47 4.39 -25.94 -7.73
C SER A 47 3.93 -26.95 -8.81
N PRO A 48 3.08 -26.58 -9.79
CA PRO A 48 2.65 -27.52 -10.82
C PRO A 48 3.79 -28.01 -11.73
N LEU A 49 4.86 -27.23 -11.90
CA LEU A 49 6.04 -27.63 -12.67
C LEU A 49 6.84 -28.73 -11.95
N CYS A 50 7.07 -28.57 -10.64
CA CYS A 50 7.69 -29.62 -9.81
C CYS A 50 6.88 -30.93 -9.88
N LEU A 51 5.55 -30.82 -9.80
CA LEU A 51 4.66 -31.97 -9.89
C LEU A 51 4.70 -32.62 -11.29
N ALA A 52 4.71 -31.83 -12.36
CA ALA A 52 4.86 -32.34 -13.73
C ALA A 52 6.17 -33.12 -13.93
N LEU A 53 7.28 -32.56 -13.42
CA LEU A 53 8.60 -33.19 -13.47
C LEU A 53 8.65 -34.48 -12.67
N PHE A 54 8.03 -34.52 -11.48
CA PHE A 54 7.84 -35.76 -10.74
C PHE A 54 7.06 -36.79 -11.56
N MET A 55 5.96 -36.37 -12.20
CA MET A 55 5.13 -37.27 -13.00
C MET A 55 5.86 -37.85 -14.22
N TYR A 56 6.77 -37.09 -14.82
CA TYR A 56 7.61 -37.55 -15.93
C TYR A 56 8.79 -38.41 -15.46
N LYS A 57 9.67 -37.88 -14.60
CA LYS A 57 10.93 -38.54 -14.20
C LYS A 57 10.75 -39.61 -13.12
N LYS A 58 9.66 -39.57 -12.35
CA LYS A 58 9.42 -40.40 -11.15
C LYS A 58 10.52 -40.29 -10.09
N ASN A 59 11.30 -39.22 -10.11
CA ASN A 59 12.36 -38.97 -9.12
C ASN A 59 11.77 -38.34 -7.85
N PRO A 60 11.93 -38.95 -6.66
CA PRO A 60 11.35 -38.45 -5.42
C PRO A 60 11.81 -37.04 -5.03
N LEU A 61 12.96 -36.56 -5.52
CA LEU A 61 13.42 -35.20 -5.27
C LEU A 61 12.41 -34.14 -5.75
N TYR A 62 11.75 -34.35 -6.89
CA TYR A 62 10.73 -33.43 -7.38
C TYR A 62 9.47 -33.42 -6.52
N LEU A 63 9.13 -34.57 -5.92
CA LEU A 63 8.04 -34.66 -4.95
C LEU A 63 8.39 -33.96 -3.64
N ILE A 64 9.63 -34.11 -3.16
CA ILE A 64 10.14 -33.39 -1.98
C ILE A 64 10.10 -31.88 -2.24
N LEU A 65 10.57 -31.42 -3.40
CA LEU A 65 10.49 -30.01 -3.80
C LEU A 65 9.04 -29.52 -3.83
N TRP A 66 8.13 -30.31 -4.40
CA TRP A 66 6.70 -29.97 -4.39
C TRP A 66 6.14 -29.86 -2.96
N LEU A 67 6.43 -30.82 -2.07
CA LEU A 67 6.02 -30.77 -0.67
C LEU A 67 6.60 -29.55 0.07
N MET A 68 7.85 -29.18 -0.25
CA MET A 68 8.46 -27.96 0.27
C MET A 68 7.72 -26.71 -0.24
N THR A 69 7.30 -26.66 -1.51
CA THR A 69 6.49 -25.54 -2.01
C THR A 69 5.12 -25.47 -1.30
N ALA A 70 4.47 -26.61 -1.06
CA ALA A 70 3.19 -26.67 -0.34
C ALA A 70 3.34 -26.18 1.10
N PHE A 71 4.35 -26.68 1.83
CA PHE A 71 4.66 -26.26 3.19
C PHE A 71 4.94 -24.76 3.26
N ASN A 72 5.80 -24.24 2.39
CA ASN A 72 6.14 -22.82 2.36
C ASN A 72 4.91 -21.96 2.03
N THR A 73 4.07 -22.39 1.08
CA THR A 73 2.83 -21.68 0.73
C THR A 73 1.92 -21.59 1.95
N TYR A 74 1.76 -22.68 2.70
CA TYR A 74 0.99 -22.70 3.94
C TYR A 74 1.54 -21.70 4.97
N VAL A 75 2.84 -21.74 5.27
CA VAL A 75 3.45 -20.88 6.30
C VAL A 75 3.66 -19.41 5.88
N THR A 76 3.33 -19.03 4.64
CA THR A 76 3.23 -17.59 4.27
C THR A 76 2.04 -16.90 4.96
N TYR A 77 1.04 -17.68 5.39
CA TYR A 77 -0.27 -17.19 5.85
C TYR A 77 -0.92 -16.20 4.85
N SER A 78 -0.60 -16.32 3.56
CA SER A 78 -1.22 -15.55 2.49
C SER A 78 -2.46 -16.28 1.98
N LYS A 79 -3.63 -15.72 2.28
CA LYS A 79 -4.94 -16.25 1.81
C LYS A 79 -4.98 -16.35 0.28
N GLY A 80 -4.43 -15.36 -0.43
CA GLY A 80 -4.32 -15.38 -1.89
C GLY A 80 -3.41 -16.48 -2.41
N ALA A 81 -2.25 -16.70 -1.76
CA ALA A 81 -1.36 -17.79 -2.13
C ALA A 81 -1.98 -19.18 -1.92
N TRP A 82 -2.77 -19.37 -0.85
CA TRP A 82 -3.48 -20.63 -0.61
C TRP A 82 -4.51 -20.90 -1.72
N ILE A 83 -5.29 -19.87 -2.11
CA ILE A 83 -6.25 -19.97 -3.22
C ILE A 83 -5.53 -20.27 -4.54
N GLY A 84 -4.46 -19.53 -4.84
CA GLY A 84 -3.64 -19.72 -6.04
C GLY A 84 -3.04 -21.12 -6.11
N PHE A 85 -2.44 -21.62 -5.03
CA PHE A 85 -1.80 -22.94 -4.98
C PHE A 85 -2.83 -24.05 -5.22
N THR A 86 -3.98 -23.96 -4.55
CA THR A 86 -5.08 -24.91 -4.72
C THR A 86 -5.64 -24.87 -6.13
N SER A 87 -5.83 -23.68 -6.72
CA SER A 87 -6.28 -23.55 -8.11
C SER A 87 -5.28 -24.16 -9.10
N GLY A 88 -3.97 -23.90 -8.96
CA GLY A 88 -2.92 -24.50 -9.78
C GLY A 88 -2.90 -26.02 -9.67
N PHE A 89 -3.11 -26.57 -8.47
CA PHE A 89 -3.24 -28.01 -8.23
C PHE A 89 -4.50 -28.60 -8.89
N VAL A 90 -5.64 -27.88 -8.83
CA VAL A 90 -6.88 -28.26 -9.51
C VAL A 90 -6.70 -28.27 -11.02
N TYR A 91 -6.14 -27.20 -11.60
CA TYR A 91 -5.86 -27.11 -13.05
C TYR A 91 -4.94 -28.25 -13.49
N PHE A 92 -3.89 -28.53 -12.72
CA PHE A 92 -2.96 -29.62 -13.01
C PHE A 92 -3.68 -30.97 -13.11
N TRP A 93 -4.44 -31.36 -12.09
CA TRP A 93 -5.11 -32.66 -12.09
C TRP A 93 -6.26 -32.74 -13.07
N PHE A 94 -6.99 -31.64 -13.27
CA PHE A 94 -8.03 -31.55 -14.30
C PHE A 94 -7.46 -31.81 -15.69
N LEU A 95 -6.39 -31.09 -16.07
CA LEU A 95 -5.71 -31.27 -17.36
C LEU A 95 -5.03 -32.64 -17.46
N TYR A 96 -4.41 -33.13 -16.39
CA TYR A 96 -3.80 -34.45 -16.35
C TYR A 96 -4.83 -35.56 -16.61
N ILE A 97 -5.99 -35.50 -15.95
CA ILE A 97 -7.08 -36.47 -16.14
C ILE A 97 -7.61 -36.43 -17.58
N ILE A 98 -7.76 -35.24 -18.17
CA ILE A 98 -8.32 -35.11 -19.53
C ILE A 98 -7.35 -35.62 -20.60
N PHE A 99 -6.07 -35.30 -20.48
CA PHE A 99 -5.10 -35.51 -21.55
C PHE A 99 -4.21 -36.75 -21.37
N PHE A 100 -4.09 -37.27 -20.14
CA PHE A 100 -3.27 -38.44 -19.81
C PHE A 100 -4.10 -39.65 -19.33
N SER A 101 -5.43 -39.67 -19.55
CA SER A 101 -6.32 -40.78 -19.15
C SER A 101 -6.06 -42.12 -19.86
N HIS A 102 -5.26 -42.14 -20.92
CA HIS A 102 -4.85 -43.34 -21.65
C HIS A 102 -3.84 -44.20 -20.87
N VAL A 103 -3.12 -43.60 -19.91
CA VAL A 103 -2.34 -44.34 -18.91
C VAL A 103 -3.33 -45.08 -18.00
N LYS A 104 -3.02 -46.29 -17.49
CA LYS A 104 -3.89 -47.12 -16.61
C LYS A 104 -4.36 -46.40 -15.31
N VAL A 105 -5.23 -45.40 -15.44
CA VAL A 105 -5.56 -44.37 -14.44
C VAL A 105 -7.04 -44.41 -14.07
N GLN A 106 -7.84 -45.33 -14.62
CA GLN A 106 -9.29 -45.43 -14.32
C GLN A 106 -9.57 -45.58 -12.81
N ASN A 107 -8.78 -46.39 -12.10
CA ASN A 107 -8.89 -46.51 -10.64
C ASN A 107 -8.34 -45.29 -9.90
N LEU A 108 -7.33 -44.61 -10.45
CA LEU A 108 -6.69 -43.43 -9.86
C LEU A 108 -7.56 -42.17 -9.99
N LYS A 109 -8.40 -42.07 -11.03
CA LYS A 109 -9.31 -40.94 -11.28
C LYS A 109 -10.23 -40.67 -10.09
N LYS A 110 -10.79 -41.72 -9.47
CA LYS A 110 -11.63 -41.59 -8.26
C LYS A 110 -10.87 -40.97 -7.10
N TYR A 111 -9.65 -41.45 -6.82
CA TYR A 111 -8.83 -40.96 -5.72
C TYR A 111 -8.32 -39.53 -5.96
N VAL A 112 -7.99 -39.17 -7.20
CA VAL A 112 -7.60 -37.80 -7.56
C VAL A 112 -8.78 -36.84 -7.38
N ILE A 113 -9.98 -37.20 -7.83
CA ILE A 113 -11.19 -36.36 -7.62
C ILE A 113 -11.45 -36.15 -6.13
N LEU A 114 -11.43 -37.23 -5.34
CA LEU A 114 -11.60 -37.14 -3.88
C LEU A 114 -10.51 -36.29 -3.22
N GLY A 115 -9.25 -36.44 -3.64
CA GLY A 115 -8.12 -35.64 -3.14
C GLY A 115 -8.25 -34.16 -3.49
N VAL A 116 -8.69 -33.84 -4.72
CA VAL A 116 -8.94 -32.45 -5.15
C VAL A 116 -10.08 -31.84 -4.34
N ILE A 117 -11.21 -32.55 -4.17
CA ILE A 117 -12.33 -32.08 -3.33
C ILE A 117 -11.86 -31.84 -1.89
N PHE A 118 -11.10 -32.77 -1.33
CA PHE A 118 -10.55 -32.65 0.01
C PHE A 118 -9.65 -31.41 0.16
N ILE A 119 -8.76 -31.16 -0.80
CA ILE A 119 -7.88 -29.98 -0.79
C ILE A 119 -8.69 -28.68 -0.93
N ILE A 120 -9.73 -28.66 -1.76
CA ILE A 120 -10.63 -27.50 -1.87
C ILE A 120 -11.30 -27.22 -0.53
N ILE A 121 -11.88 -28.24 0.12
CA ILE A 121 -12.54 -28.10 1.43
C ILE A 121 -11.53 -27.60 2.48
N LEU A 122 -10.33 -28.18 2.53
CA LEU A 122 -9.26 -27.77 3.44
C LEU A 122 -8.86 -26.30 3.22
N THR A 123 -8.77 -25.87 1.95
CA THR A 123 -8.44 -24.49 1.59
C THR A 123 -9.55 -23.52 2.02
N VAL A 124 -10.81 -23.86 1.73
CA VAL A 124 -11.98 -23.04 2.12
C VAL A 124 -12.04 -22.90 3.64
N TYR A 125 -11.90 -24.01 4.37
CA TYR A 125 -11.87 -24.00 5.82
C TYR A 125 -10.69 -23.17 6.37
N GLY A 126 -9.49 -23.35 5.82
CA GLY A 126 -8.30 -22.60 6.23
C GLY A 126 -8.43 -21.10 5.99
N VAL A 127 -8.94 -20.69 4.82
CA VAL A 127 -9.21 -19.29 4.50
C VAL A 127 -10.28 -18.72 5.45
N TYR A 128 -11.37 -19.45 5.67
CA TYR A 128 -12.43 -19.06 6.60
C TYR A 128 -11.89 -18.86 8.02
N PHE A 129 -11.13 -19.83 8.54
CA PHE A 129 -10.49 -19.72 9.85
C PHE A 129 -9.53 -18.52 9.93
N GLN A 130 -8.77 -18.24 8.87
CA GLN A 130 -7.88 -17.09 8.86
C GLN A 130 -8.64 -15.75 8.77
N LEU A 131 -9.85 -15.74 8.20
CA LEU A 131 -10.73 -14.58 8.16
C LEU A 131 -11.34 -14.29 9.54
N THR A 132 -11.68 -15.31 10.34
CA THR A 132 -12.19 -15.08 11.71
C THR A 132 -11.12 -14.52 12.64
N GLN A 133 -9.84 -14.81 12.38
CA GLN A 133 -8.72 -14.29 13.18
C GLN A 133 -8.25 -12.89 12.72
N ARG A 134 -8.29 -12.59 11.41
CA ARG A 134 -7.82 -11.31 10.85
C ARG A 134 -8.65 -10.88 9.64
N THR A 135 -9.54 -9.91 9.87
CA THR A 135 -10.46 -9.38 8.85
C THR A 135 -9.90 -8.18 8.07
N ASP A 136 -8.93 -7.45 8.63
CA ASP A 136 -8.39 -6.18 8.11
C ASP A 136 -8.02 -6.28 6.63
N SER A 137 -7.29 -7.33 6.25
CA SER A 137 -6.86 -7.57 4.87
C SER A 137 -8.01 -7.74 3.87
N ALA A 138 -9.16 -8.28 4.30
CA ALA A 138 -10.32 -8.49 3.44
C ALA A 138 -11.16 -7.21 3.37
N LYS A 139 -11.38 -6.54 4.51
CA LYS A 139 -12.04 -5.24 4.58
C LYS A 139 -11.30 -4.20 3.72
N PHE A 140 -9.97 -4.14 3.83
CA PHE A 140 -9.12 -3.28 3.01
C PHE A 140 -9.39 -3.50 1.53
N ARG A 141 -9.29 -4.75 1.04
CA ARG A 141 -9.57 -5.10 -0.36
C ARG A 141 -10.96 -4.63 -0.80
N VAL A 142 -12.01 -4.92 -0.04
CA VAL A 142 -13.38 -4.55 -0.41
C VAL A 142 -13.51 -3.04 -0.58
N TYR A 143 -13.05 -2.24 0.39
CA TYR A 143 -13.15 -0.80 0.31
C TYR A 143 -12.27 -0.21 -0.80
N THR A 144 -11.05 -0.72 -0.96
CA THR A 144 -10.14 -0.29 -2.03
C THR A 144 -10.68 -0.67 -3.41
N TRP A 145 -11.33 -1.83 -3.57
CA TRP A 145 -11.98 -2.25 -4.83
C TRP A 145 -13.17 -1.38 -5.18
N LEU A 146 -14.02 -1.03 -4.19
CA LEU A 146 -15.13 -0.13 -4.41
C LEU A 146 -14.66 1.26 -4.86
N SER A 147 -13.62 1.80 -4.22
CA SER A 147 -12.98 3.04 -4.64
C SER A 147 -12.36 2.93 -6.04
N CYS A 148 -11.65 1.85 -6.34
CA CYS A 148 -11.05 1.62 -7.66
C CYS A 148 -12.12 1.51 -8.76
N TRP A 149 -13.26 0.88 -8.47
CA TRP A 149 -14.39 0.81 -9.38
C TRP A 149 -14.98 2.20 -9.68
N GLU A 150 -15.12 3.04 -8.66
CA GLU A 150 -15.56 4.43 -8.84
C GLU A 150 -14.54 5.25 -9.65
N MET A 151 -13.25 5.05 -9.40
CA MET A 151 -12.16 5.64 -10.17
C MET A 151 -12.20 5.22 -11.64
N LEU A 152 -12.41 3.93 -11.93
CA LEU A 152 -12.55 3.40 -13.29
C LEU A 152 -13.68 4.12 -14.06
N ASN A 153 -14.79 4.44 -13.38
CA ASN A 153 -15.93 5.13 -14.00
C ASN A 153 -15.60 6.57 -14.45
N THR A 154 -14.47 7.14 -14.04
CA THR A 154 -14.02 8.46 -14.49
C THR A 154 -13.38 8.43 -15.89
N SER A 155 -12.74 7.32 -16.27
CA SER A 155 -12.11 7.13 -17.58
C SER A 155 -12.26 5.68 -18.06
N PRO A 156 -13.49 5.22 -18.36
CA PRO A 156 -13.77 3.79 -18.55
C PRO A 156 -13.21 3.20 -19.85
N VAL A 157 -12.93 4.03 -20.87
CA VAL A 157 -12.51 3.56 -22.20
C VAL A 157 -11.01 3.35 -22.29
N LEU A 158 -10.23 4.38 -21.93
CA LEU A 158 -8.77 4.42 -22.05
C LEU A 158 -8.04 4.27 -20.71
N GLY A 159 -8.78 4.28 -19.59
CA GLY A 159 -8.20 4.24 -18.26
C GLY A 159 -7.53 5.57 -17.91
N THR A 160 -6.73 5.52 -16.87
CA THR A 160 -6.09 6.68 -16.25
C THR A 160 -4.59 6.73 -16.47
N GLY A 161 -4.00 5.67 -17.04
CA GLY A 161 -2.57 5.47 -17.24
C GLY A 161 -1.98 4.47 -16.25
N ILE A 162 -1.04 3.65 -16.74
CA ILE A 162 -0.37 2.60 -15.97
C ILE A 162 0.35 3.20 -14.76
N GLY A 163 0.09 2.63 -13.58
CA GLY A 163 0.76 3.03 -12.35
C GLY A 163 0.26 4.34 -11.75
N THR A 164 -0.88 4.86 -12.22
CA THR A 164 -1.47 6.09 -11.66
C THR A 164 -2.29 5.84 -10.39
N PHE A 165 -2.57 4.58 -10.05
CA PHE A 165 -3.45 4.23 -8.93
C PHE A 165 -3.02 4.91 -7.63
N TYR A 166 -1.77 4.77 -7.20
CA TYR A 166 -1.30 5.36 -5.93
C TYR A 166 -1.37 6.90 -5.92
N VAL A 167 -1.36 7.54 -7.09
CA VAL A 167 -1.49 9.00 -7.24
C VAL A 167 -2.95 9.43 -7.11
N THR A 168 -3.87 8.74 -7.75
CA THR A 168 -5.29 9.13 -7.80
C THR A 168 -6.09 8.58 -6.61
N TYR A 169 -5.72 7.41 -6.10
CA TYR A 169 -6.42 6.71 -5.02
C TYR A 169 -6.60 7.53 -3.76
N PRO A 170 -5.64 8.36 -3.29
CA PRO A 170 -5.87 9.26 -2.15
C PRO A 170 -7.12 10.14 -2.29
N ALA A 171 -7.52 10.51 -3.51
CA ALA A 171 -8.75 11.28 -3.78
C ALA A 171 -10.04 10.44 -3.70
N TRP A 172 -9.94 9.13 -3.80
CA TRP A 172 -11.06 8.18 -3.77
C TRP A 172 -11.02 7.28 -2.55
N ARG A 173 -10.00 7.49 -1.69
CA ARG A 173 -9.78 6.70 -0.50
C ARG A 173 -10.97 6.88 0.43
N ARG A 174 -11.63 5.76 0.67
CA ARG A 174 -12.73 5.67 1.60
C ARG A 174 -12.27 5.96 3.02
N PRO A 175 -13.08 6.66 3.84
CA PRO A 175 -12.75 6.93 5.23
C PRO A 175 -12.28 5.66 5.96
N GLN A 176 -12.98 4.53 5.75
CA GLN A 176 -12.72 3.21 6.32
C GLN A 176 -11.25 2.76 6.24
N ILE A 177 -10.52 3.16 5.20
CA ILE A 177 -9.12 2.79 4.98
C ILE A 177 -8.18 3.46 5.98
N PHE A 178 -8.41 4.75 6.31
CA PHE A 178 -7.60 5.46 7.32
C PHE A 178 -7.65 4.73 8.67
N TYR A 179 -8.79 4.13 8.99
CA TYR A 179 -9.00 3.38 10.22
C TYR A 179 -8.33 2.01 10.19
N ILE A 180 -8.46 1.26 9.07
CA ILE A 180 -7.83 -0.06 8.91
C ILE A 180 -6.30 0.05 9.02
N GLU A 181 -5.72 1.10 8.43
CA GLU A 181 -4.28 1.32 8.45
C GLU A 181 -3.79 2.02 9.73
N GLY A 182 -4.70 2.59 10.52
CA GLY A 182 -4.40 3.40 11.71
C GLY A 182 -3.56 4.64 11.41
N LYS A 183 -3.55 5.07 10.14
CA LYS A 183 -2.71 6.16 9.63
C LYS A 183 -3.47 6.91 8.55
N HIS A 184 -3.40 8.23 8.61
CA HIS A 184 -4.02 9.09 7.59
C HIS A 184 -3.15 9.20 6.33
N ASN A 185 -1.84 8.98 6.44
CA ASN A 185 -0.83 9.25 5.41
C ASN A 185 -0.17 8.00 4.80
N THR A 186 -0.67 6.79 5.07
CA THR A 186 -0.17 5.59 4.39
C THR A 186 -0.56 5.66 2.93
N GLU A 187 0.39 5.46 2.03
CA GLU A 187 0.12 5.32 0.61
C GLU A 187 -0.38 3.90 0.36
N SER A 188 -1.53 3.76 -0.32
CA SER A 188 -1.98 2.47 -0.83
C SER A 188 -1.60 2.41 -2.30
N ASP A 189 -0.59 1.60 -2.60
CA ASP A 189 0.01 1.59 -3.93
C ASP A 189 -0.89 0.93 -4.98
N HIS A 190 -1.73 -0.01 -4.55
CA HIS A 190 -2.53 -0.87 -5.44
C HIS A 190 -3.88 -1.28 -4.81
N PRO A 191 -4.89 -1.62 -5.64
CA PRO A 191 -6.16 -2.16 -5.19
C PRO A 191 -6.11 -3.61 -4.72
N GLU A 192 -4.97 -4.29 -4.80
CA GLU A 192 -4.86 -5.72 -4.42
C GLU A 192 -5.78 -6.63 -5.25
N ASN A 193 -6.01 -6.26 -6.52
CA ASN A 193 -6.66 -7.05 -7.55
C ASN A 193 -6.13 -6.60 -8.92
N GLU A 194 -5.34 -7.46 -9.56
CA GLU A 194 -4.67 -7.15 -10.81
C GLU A 194 -5.66 -6.82 -11.93
N TYR A 195 -6.73 -7.59 -12.07
CA TYR A 195 -7.71 -7.43 -13.14
C TYR A 195 -8.41 -6.08 -13.05
N LEU A 196 -8.79 -5.70 -11.82
CA LEU A 196 -9.41 -4.41 -11.56
C LEU A 196 -8.43 -3.26 -11.81
N GLU A 197 -7.16 -3.43 -11.45
CA GLU A 197 -6.13 -2.40 -11.68
C GLU A 197 -5.79 -2.25 -13.17
N VAL A 198 -5.63 -3.34 -13.94
CA VAL A 198 -5.43 -3.28 -15.39
C VAL A 198 -6.60 -2.56 -16.07
N TRP A 199 -7.83 -2.84 -15.62
CA TRP A 199 -9.01 -2.14 -16.14
C TRP A 199 -8.99 -0.65 -15.78
N TYR A 200 -8.65 -0.30 -14.55
CA TYR A 200 -8.53 1.10 -14.12
C TYR A 200 -7.41 1.85 -14.87
N ASP A 201 -6.24 1.23 -15.05
CA ASP A 201 -5.06 1.81 -15.67
C ASP A 201 -5.25 2.01 -17.17
N GLU A 202 -5.75 1.00 -17.88
CA GLU A 202 -5.76 0.95 -19.35
C GLU A 202 -7.16 1.02 -19.97
N GLY A 203 -8.20 1.08 -19.13
CA GLY A 203 -9.59 1.13 -19.55
C GLY A 203 -10.06 -0.17 -20.17
N THR A 204 -11.27 -0.13 -20.72
CA THR A 204 -11.91 -1.30 -21.32
C THR A 204 -11.13 -1.82 -22.53
N ILE A 205 -10.43 -0.94 -23.27
CA ILE A 205 -9.63 -1.35 -24.43
C ILE A 205 -8.41 -2.15 -23.99
N GLY A 206 -7.58 -1.62 -23.08
CA GLY A 206 -6.40 -2.33 -22.58
C GLY A 206 -6.75 -3.59 -21.81
N PHE A 207 -7.80 -3.54 -20.98
CA PHE A 207 -8.33 -4.73 -20.32
C PHE A 207 -8.78 -5.81 -21.30
N GLY A 208 -9.43 -5.41 -22.41
CA GLY A 208 -9.79 -6.32 -23.50
C GLY A 208 -8.57 -7.00 -24.14
N ILE A 209 -7.49 -6.25 -24.38
CA ILE A 209 -6.22 -6.79 -24.91
C ILE A 209 -5.58 -7.75 -23.91
N PHE A 210 -5.58 -7.39 -22.62
CA PHE A 210 -5.07 -8.23 -21.54
C PHE A 210 -5.81 -9.56 -21.45
N LEU A 211 -7.15 -9.54 -21.48
CA LEU A 211 -7.96 -10.76 -21.50
C LEU A 211 -7.74 -11.57 -22.78
N TRP A 212 -7.62 -10.91 -23.94
CA TRP A 212 -7.35 -11.58 -25.20
C TRP A 212 -6.01 -12.33 -25.18
N LEU A 213 -4.95 -11.72 -24.62
CA LEU A 213 -3.66 -12.39 -24.41
C LEU A 213 -3.82 -13.63 -23.52
N ILE A 214 -4.51 -13.50 -22.39
CA ILE A 214 -4.72 -14.61 -21.44
C ILE A 214 -5.46 -15.76 -22.11
N ILE A 215 -6.59 -15.46 -22.77
CA ILE A 215 -7.45 -16.45 -23.42
C ILE A 215 -6.70 -17.14 -24.56
N THR A 216 -5.94 -16.39 -25.36
CA THR A 216 -5.18 -16.94 -26.49
C THR A 216 -4.11 -17.91 -25.99
N LEU A 217 -3.31 -17.52 -25.00
CA LEU A 217 -2.27 -18.40 -24.46
C LEU A 217 -2.85 -19.62 -23.76
N ALA A 218 -3.94 -19.48 -23.01
CA ALA A 218 -4.59 -20.61 -22.36
C ALA A 218 -5.16 -21.59 -23.40
N THR A 219 -5.91 -21.11 -24.39
CA THR A 219 -6.54 -21.96 -25.40
C THR A 219 -5.52 -22.62 -26.32
N CYS A 220 -4.51 -21.88 -26.80
CA CYS A 220 -3.43 -22.45 -27.60
C CYS A 220 -2.55 -23.39 -26.79
N GLY A 221 -2.28 -23.09 -25.52
CA GLY A 221 -1.55 -23.97 -24.60
C GLY A 221 -2.28 -25.29 -24.36
N VAL A 222 -3.59 -25.27 -24.15
CA VAL A 222 -4.42 -26.49 -24.03
C VAL A 222 -4.44 -27.29 -25.34
N LYS A 223 -4.57 -26.63 -26.49
CA LYS A 223 -4.47 -27.29 -27.82
C LYS A 223 -3.11 -27.93 -28.04
N ALA A 224 -2.02 -27.25 -27.66
CA ALA A 224 -0.67 -27.77 -27.73
C ALA A 224 -0.47 -28.95 -26.78
N LEU A 225 -1.00 -28.86 -25.54
CA LEU A 225 -0.99 -29.96 -24.57
C LEU A 225 -1.65 -31.21 -25.14
N LYS A 226 -2.85 -31.08 -25.72
CA LYS A 226 -3.55 -32.18 -26.39
C LYS A 226 -2.70 -32.84 -27.49
N LYS A 227 -1.99 -32.02 -28.28
CA LYS A 227 -1.10 -32.51 -29.32
C LYS A 227 0.11 -33.26 -28.73
N PHE A 228 0.75 -32.70 -27.72
CA PHE A 228 1.94 -33.30 -27.08
C PHE A 228 1.60 -34.55 -26.27
N SER A 229 0.42 -34.61 -25.66
CA SER A 229 -0.03 -35.76 -24.86
C SER A 229 -0.63 -36.90 -25.70
N SER A 230 -0.59 -36.79 -27.04
CA SER A 230 -1.16 -37.81 -27.92
C SER A 230 -0.40 -39.13 -27.72
N PRO A 231 -1.10 -40.25 -27.47
CA PRO A 231 -0.47 -41.51 -27.11
C PRO A 231 0.34 -42.08 -28.26
N THR A 232 1.55 -42.52 -27.96
CA THR A 232 2.37 -43.36 -28.84
C THR A 232 2.25 -44.82 -28.41
N ILE A 233 2.09 -45.73 -29.37
CA ILE A 233 2.01 -47.16 -29.11
C ILE A 233 3.43 -47.70 -28.97
N VAL A 234 3.80 -48.14 -27.77
CA VAL A 234 5.08 -48.78 -27.48
C VAL A 234 4.84 -50.26 -27.17
N ILE A 235 5.68 -51.13 -27.72
CA ILE A 235 5.62 -52.58 -27.46
C ILE A 235 6.53 -52.89 -26.26
N ASP A 236 5.95 -53.38 -25.16
CA ASP A 236 6.68 -53.86 -23.97
C ASP A 236 7.60 -55.04 -24.34
N LYS A 237 8.64 -55.32 -23.53
CA LYS A 237 9.54 -56.48 -23.65
C LYS A 237 8.82 -57.84 -23.68
N LYS A 238 7.53 -57.87 -23.32
CA LYS A 238 6.63 -59.04 -23.35
C LYS A 238 5.66 -59.04 -24.56
N GLY A 239 5.87 -58.21 -25.58
CA GLY A 239 5.04 -58.14 -26.79
C GLY A 239 3.69 -57.44 -26.62
N ARG A 240 3.45 -56.77 -25.49
CA ARG A 240 2.17 -56.09 -25.20
C ARG A 240 2.23 -54.64 -25.68
N GLN A 241 1.23 -54.23 -26.46
CA GLN A 241 1.06 -52.83 -26.85
C GLN A 241 0.64 -52.00 -25.63
N LYS A 242 1.34 -50.87 -25.41
CA LYS A 242 1.05 -49.92 -24.35
C LYS A 242 1.05 -48.52 -24.93
N GLU A 243 -0.05 -47.80 -24.75
CA GLU A 243 -0.11 -46.37 -25.04
C GLU A 243 0.66 -45.59 -23.97
N VAL A 244 1.68 -44.84 -24.39
CA VAL A 244 2.49 -44.00 -23.53
C VAL A 244 2.67 -42.63 -24.18
N SER A 245 2.40 -41.57 -23.43
CA SER A 245 2.83 -40.21 -23.76
C SER A 245 4.28 -40.02 -23.31
N GLU A 246 5.25 -40.25 -24.19
CA GLU A 246 6.68 -40.07 -23.88
C GLU A 246 7.20 -38.65 -24.14
N ASP A 247 6.38 -37.79 -24.75
CA ASP A 247 6.78 -36.42 -25.08
C ASP A 247 6.94 -35.56 -23.81
N LEU A 248 8.19 -35.19 -23.51
CA LEU A 248 8.55 -34.31 -22.41
C LEU A 248 7.81 -32.95 -22.47
N ARG A 249 7.50 -32.46 -23.68
CA ARG A 249 6.78 -31.20 -23.88
C ARG A 249 5.36 -31.24 -23.30
N ALA A 250 4.73 -32.42 -23.26
CA ALA A 250 3.42 -32.58 -22.64
C ALA A 250 3.46 -32.27 -21.14
N TYR A 251 4.49 -32.76 -20.45
CA TYR A 251 4.68 -32.51 -19.03
C TYR A 251 5.12 -31.07 -18.75
N TYR A 252 6.01 -30.49 -19.58
CA TYR A 252 6.35 -29.06 -19.47
C TYR A 252 5.12 -28.18 -19.68
N MET A 253 4.37 -28.38 -20.76
CA MET A 253 3.15 -27.62 -21.02
C MET A 253 2.13 -27.77 -19.89
N LEU A 254 1.93 -28.98 -19.36
CA LEU A 254 1.03 -29.24 -18.23
C LEU A 254 1.44 -28.44 -16.98
N GLY A 255 2.72 -28.49 -16.61
CA GLY A 255 3.24 -27.75 -15.45
C GLY A 255 3.17 -26.24 -15.64
N LEU A 256 3.64 -25.73 -16.79
CA LEU A 256 3.67 -24.31 -17.12
C LEU A 256 2.26 -23.70 -17.16
N ILE A 257 1.32 -24.32 -17.88
CA ILE A 257 -0.04 -23.79 -18.00
C ILE A 257 -0.78 -23.82 -16.67
N SER A 258 -0.60 -24.87 -15.87
CA SER A 258 -1.28 -25.00 -14.57
C SER A 258 -0.70 -24.02 -13.54
N GLY A 259 0.61 -23.83 -13.53
CA GLY A 259 1.28 -22.83 -12.69
C GLY A 259 0.86 -21.40 -13.06
N TRP A 260 0.86 -21.10 -14.35
CA TRP A 260 0.44 -19.79 -14.86
C TRP A 260 -1.03 -19.49 -14.55
N LEU A 261 -1.95 -20.43 -14.78
CA LEU A 261 -3.37 -20.28 -14.41
C LEU A 261 -3.57 -20.16 -12.88
N GLY A 262 -2.75 -20.87 -12.09
CA GLY A 262 -2.75 -20.75 -10.63
C GLY A 262 -2.36 -19.35 -10.16
N SER A 263 -1.29 -18.78 -10.75
CA SER A 263 -0.87 -17.41 -10.48
C SER A 263 -1.88 -16.37 -10.95
N LEU A 264 -2.49 -16.55 -12.13
CA LEU A 264 -3.61 -15.70 -12.56
C LEU A 264 -4.76 -15.71 -11.55
N THR A 265 -5.08 -16.88 -10.98
CA THR A 265 -6.10 -16.99 -9.93
C THR A 265 -5.70 -16.27 -8.64
N HIS A 266 -4.43 -16.36 -8.21
CA HIS A 266 -3.90 -15.61 -7.06
C HIS A 266 -4.14 -14.10 -7.22
N ASN A 267 -3.94 -13.58 -8.43
CA ASN A 267 -3.99 -12.15 -8.74
C ASN A 267 -5.41 -11.55 -8.79
N TRP A 268 -6.47 -12.33 -8.53
CA TRP A 268 -7.79 -11.79 -8.20
C TRP A 268 -7.83 -11.09 -6.82
N VAL A 269 -6.88 -11.43 -5.94
CA VAL A 269 -6.80 -10.90 -4.57
C VAL A 269 -5.40 -10.39 -4.21
N CYS A 270 -4.55 -10.18 -5.21
CA CYS A 270 -3.24 -9.58 -5.09
C CYS A 270 -2.82 -8.95 -6.42
N VAL A 271 -1.64 -8.32 -6.44
CA VAL A 271 -1.05 -7.61 -7.60
C VAL A 271 0.38 -8.09 -7.86
N SER A 272 0.63 -9.37 -7.59
CA SER A 272 1.95 -10.01 -7.70
C SER A 272 2.52 -9.92 -9.12
N MET A 273 1.67 -9.75 -10.15
CA MET A 273 2.10 -9.55 -11.55
C MET A 273 2.85 -8.22 -11.78
N ARG A 274 2.64 -7.22 -10.92
CA ARG A 274 3.28 -5.88 -11.03
C ARG A 274 4.64 -5.80 -10.37
N PHE A 275 4.92 -6.70 -9.43
CA PHE A 275 6.20 -6.72 -8.72
C PHE A 275 7.23 -7.55 -9.48
N VAL A 276 8.43 -6.99 -9.68
CA VAL A 276 9.52 -7.64 -10.44
C VAL A 276 9.83 -9.04 -9.91
N SER A 277 9.74 -9.26 -8.60
CA SER A 277 10.07 -10.52 -7.96
C SER A 277 9.17 -11.68 -8.38
N SER A 278 7.84 -11.49 -8.40
CA SER A 278 6.86 -12.51 -8.80
C SER A 278 6.40 -12.38 -10.26
N GLY A 279 6.17 -11.16 -10.74
CA GLY A 279 5.65 -10.88 -12.07
C GLY A 279 6.55 -11.38 -13.19
N THR A 280 7.87 -11.27 -13.03
CA THR A 280 8.84 -11.81 -14.00
C THR A 280 8.62 -13.30 -14.22
N VAL A 281 8.29 -14.05 -13.15
CA VAL A 281 8.05 -15.49 -13.24
C VAL A 281 6.73 -15.78 -13.94
N VAL A 282 5.65 -15.07 -13.60
CA VAL A 282 4.34 -15.23 -14.25
C VAL A 282 4.45 -15.01 -15.76
N TRP A 283 5.11 -13.92 -16.17
CA TRP A 283 5.30 -13.60 -17.58
C TRP A 283 6.33 -14.50 -18.27
N LEU A 284 7.33 -15.01 -17.56
CA LEU A 284 8.23 -16.05 -18.07
C LEU A 284 7.45 -17.33 -18.39
N LEU A 285 6.54 -17.77 -17.52
CA LEU A 285 5.69 -18.94 -17.81
C LEU A 285 4.85 -18.71 -19.06
N ALA A 286 4.24 -17.53 -19.20
CA ALA A 286 3.50 -17.15 -20.42
C ALA A 286 4.38 -17.20 -21.68
N GLY A 287 5.60 -16.66 -21.60
CA GLY A 287 6.58 -16.71 -22.69
C GLY A 287 7.05 -18.12 -23.03
N LEU A 288 7.23 -19.00 -22.03
CA LEU A 288 7.58 -20.41 -22.24
C LEU A 288 6.43 -21.20 -22.87
N ILE A 289 5.17 -20.92 -22.47
CA ILE A 289 3.97 -21.48 -23.11
C ILE A 289 3.93 -21.05 -24.58
N ALA A 290 4.06 -19.74 -24.86
CA ALA A 290 4.07 -19.20 -26.22
C ALA A 290 5.20 -19.81 -27.06
N SER A 291 6.40 -19.93 -26.48
CA SER A 291 7.54 -20.57 -27.12
C SER A 291 7.22 -22.00 -27.50
N LEU A 292 6.75 -22.85 -26.59
CA LEU A 292 6.37 -24.24 -26.89
C LEU A 292 5.27 -24.36 -27.95
N ILE A 293 4.37 -23.38 -28.04
CA ILE A 293 3.31 -23.33 -29.07
C ILE A 293 3.90 -23.03 -30.45
N VAL A 294 4.67 -21.95 -30.57
CA VAL A 294 5.23 -21.46 -31.85
C VAL A 294 6.33 -22.38 -32.36
N ASN A 295 7.17 -22.84 -31.45
CA ASN A 295 8.34 -23.66 -31.71
C ASN A 295 8.00 -25.15 -31.61
N ASN A 296 7.21 -25.64 -32.58
CA ASN A 296 6.81 -27.04 -32.65
C ASN A 296 7.06 -27.64 -34.05
N PRO A 297 8.13 -28.44 -34.25
CA PRO A 297 9.09 -28.90 -33.23
C PRO A 297 9.95 -27.76 -32.67
N LEU A 298 10.53 -27.96 -31.47
CA LEU A 298 11.45 -26.98 -30.90
C LEU A 298 12.58 -26.74 -31.91
N PRO A 299 12.93 -25.48 -32.22
CA PRO A 299 13.97 -25.18 -33.19
C PRO A 299 15.26 -25.81 -32.70
N GLU A 300 15.90 -26.55 -33.60
CA GLU A 300 17.28 -26.95 -33.41
C GLU A 300 18.13 -25.67 -33.44
N ARG A 301 18.95 -25.46 -32.40
CA ARG A 301 19.76 -24.25 -32.22
C ARG A 301 20.73 -24.16 -33.41
N SER A 302 20.54 -23.18 -34.30
CA SER A 302 21.38 -22.98 -35.48
C SER A 302 22.43 -21.90 -35.23
N GLU A 303 23.69 -22.16 -35.62
CA GLU A 303 24.80 -21.21 -35.49
C GLU A 303 24.84 -20.15 -36.62
N GLU A 304 23.70 -19.59 -37.04
CA GLU A 304 23.74 -18.40 -37.91
C GLU A 304 23.64 -17.11 -37.09
N ASN A 305 24.72 -16.80 -36.36
CA ASN A 305 24.91 -15.45 -35.86
C ASN A 305 25.58 -14.60 -36.96
N VAL A 306 24.80 -13.69 -37.55
CA VAL A 306 25.25 -12.69 -38.55
C VAL A 306 26.30 -11.72 -37.98
N ILE A 307 26.48 -11.71 -36.66
CA ILE A 307 27.39 -10.87 -35.88
C ILE A 307 28.24 -11.80 -35.00
N SER A 308 29.56 -11.59 -34.89
CA SER A 308 30.39 -12.45 -34.03
C SER A 308 29.84 -12.45 -32.59
N LEU A 309 29.81 -13.62 -31.94
CA LEU A 309 29.29 -13.76 -30.57
C LEU A 309 29.88 -12.72 -29.61
N TYR A 310 31.19 -12.51 -29.69
CA TYR A 310 31.89 -11.52 -28.88
C TYR A 310 31.43 -10.09 -29.17
N LEU A 311 31.11 -9.78 -30.43
CA LEU A 311 30.54 -8.50 -30.80
C LEU A 311 29.09 -8.36 -30.30
N ALA A 312 28.28 -9.42 -30.32
CA ALA A 312 26.93 -9.39 -29.75
C ALA A 312 26.95 -9.21 -28.23
N LEU A 313 27.80 -9.96 -27.52
CA LEU A 313 28.05 -9.79 -26.09
C LEU A 313 28.56 -8.39 -25.77
N PHE A 314 29.53 -7.88 -26.54
CA PHE A 314 30.07 -6.54 -26.37
C PHE A 314 29.00 -5.46 -26.58
N LEU A 315 28.20 -5.56 -27.63
CA LEU A 315 27.12 -4.60 -27.91
C LEU A 315 26.03 -4.64 -26.82
N ASN A 316 25.71 -5.83 -26.29
CA ASN A 316 24.78 -5.98 -25.17
C ASN A 316 25.36 -5.34 -23.90
N THR A 317 26.64 -5.60 -23.60
CA THR A 317 27.36 -4.97 -22.48
C THR A 317 27.44 -3.45 -22.62
N LEU A 318 27.71 -2.94 -23.82
CA LEU A 318 27.76 -1.51 -24.12
C LEU A 318 26.39 -0.87 -23.97
N PHE A 319 25.33 -1.52 -24.46
CA PHE A 319 23.96 -1.08 -24.26
C PHE A 319 23.63 -0.96 -22.77
N TRP A 320 23.94 -1.97 -21.96
CA TRP A 320 23.71 -1.90 -20.51
C TRP A 320 24.59 -0.85 -19.84
N LEU A 321 25.86 -0.70 -20.24
CA LEU A 321 26.74 0.34 -19.71
C LEU A 321 26.16 1.74 -19.95
N ILE A 322 25.69 2.02 -21.16
CA ILE A 322 25.02 3.28 -21.50
C ILE A 322 23.79 3.47 -20.61
N ASN A 323 22.96 2.44 -20.42
CA ASN A 323 21.79 2.53 -19.56
C ASN A 323 22.16 2.75 -18.08
N PHE A 324 23.17 2.05 -17.54
CA PHE A 324 23.63 2.23 -16.17
C PHE A 324 24.15 3.64 -15.91
N LEU A 325 24.96 4.18 -16.83
CA LEU A 325 25.43 5.56 -16.76
C LEU A 325 24.26 6.55 -16.91
N TRP A 326 23.30 6.26 -17.78
CA TRP A 326 22.11 7.08 -17.98
C TRP A 326 21.21 7.11 -16.73
N TRP A 327 21.17 6.01 -15.96
CA TRP A 327 20.52 5.89 -14.65
C TRP A 327 21.35 6.45 -13.48
N LYS A 328 22.47 7.11 -13.77
CA LYS A 328 23.39 7.70 -12.78
C LYS A 328 23.96 6.69 -11.78
N MET A 329 24.13 5.43 -12.17
CA MET A 329 25.04 4.56 -11.42
C MET A 329 26.43 5.17 -11.41
N THR A 330 27.16 5.03 -10.31
CA THR A 330 28.54 5.49 -10.26
C THR A 330 29.35 4.76 -11.33
N THR A 331 30.25 5.49 -11.99
CA THR A 331 30.97 5.01 -13.18
C THR A 331 31.71 3.69 -12.91
N ASP A 332 32.28 3.54 -11.72
CA ASP A 332 32.96 2.34 -11.25
C ASP A 332 32.02 1.13 -11.15
N VAL A 333 30.83 1.28 -10.55
CA VAL A 333 29.84 0.20 -10.43
C VAL A 333 29.26 -0.15 -11.80
N ALA A 334 28.92 0.85 -12.62
CA ALA A 334 28.39 0.65 -13.96
C ALA A 334 29.37 -0.17 -14.83
N ILE A 335 30.65 0.20 -14.85
CA ILE A 335 31.70 -0.54 -15.56
C ILE A 335 31.85 -1.94 -14.99
N THR A 336 31.91 -2.09 -13.66
CA THR A 336 32.12 -3.39 -13.01
C THR A 336 31.01 -4.38 -13.35
N VAL A 337 29.74 -3.96 -13.22
CA VAL A 337 28.58 -4.82 -13.55
C VAL A 337 28.58 -5.18 -15.03
N SER A 338 28.85 -4.23 -15.93
CA SER A 338 28.95 -4.48 -17.37
C SER A 338 30.04 -5.51 -17.71
N VAL A 339 31.23 -5.39 -17.10
CA VAL A 339 32.33 -6.36 -17.30
C VAL A 339 31.95 -7.74 -16.76
N VAL A 340 31.33 -7.83 -15.59
CA VAL A 340 30.85 -9.10 -15.02
C VAL A 340 29.81 -9.76 -15.93
N LEU A 341 28.85 -9.00 -16.46
CA LEU A 341 27.86 -9.51 -17.42
C LEU A 341 28.52 -10.04 -18.69
N PHE A 342 29.54 -9.34 -19.21
CA PHE A 342 30.30 -9.80 -20.37
C PHE A 342 31.01 -11.13 -20.08
N ILE A 343 31.76 -11.21 -18.97
CA ILE A 343 32.50 -12.42 -18.57
C ILE A 343 31.54 -13.58 -18.33
N ALA A 344 30.44 -13.35 -17.61
CA ALA A 344 29.43 -14.36 -17.35
C ALA A 344 28.79 -14.87 -18.64
N GLY A 345 28.50 -13.96 -19.59
CA GLY A 345 28.01 -14.32 -20.92
C GLY A 345 29.00 -15.20 -21.70
N VAL A 346 30.29 -14.88 -21.67
CA VAL A 346 31.35 -15.69 -22.28
C VAL A 346 31.42 -17.09 -21.63
N ILE A 347 31.40 -17.16 -20.30
CA ILE A 347 31.47 -18.44 -19.57
C ILE A 347 30.26 -19.33 -19.87
N LEU A 348 29.04 -18.76 -19.83
CA LEU A 348 27.80 -19.50 -20.09
C LEU A 348 27.78 -20.09 -21.51
N GLU A 349 28.36 -19.38 -22.48
CA GLU A 349 28.43 -19.88 -23.84
C GLU A 349 29.51 -20.94 -24.03
N GLU A 350 30.67 -20.80 -23.37
CA GLU A 350 31.72 -21.83 -23.39
C GLU A 350 31.22 -23.16 -22.81
N ILE A 351 30.39 -23.10 -21.75
CA ILE A 351 29.71 -24.27 -21.19
C ILE A 351 28.75 -24.91 -22.21
N ASN A 352 28.12 -24.11 -23.06
CA ASN A 352 27.11 -24.58 -24.03
C ASN A 352 27.67 -25.04 -25.38
N LYS A 353 28.94 -24.77 -25.70
CA LYS A 353 29.60 -25.15 -26.96
C LYS A 353 29.63 -26.66 -27.27
N THR A 354 29.38 -27.54 -26.31
CA THR A 354 29.54 -29.00 -26.45
C THR A 354 28.41 -29.72 -27.21
N LYS A 355 27.48 -29.01 -27.87
CA LYS A 355 26.34 -29.63 -28.57
C LYS A 355 26.28 -29.19 -30.05
N SER A 356 26.77 -30.04 -30.95
CA SER A 356 26.86 -29.82 -32.40
C SER A 356 25.52 -30.02 -33.13
N TYR A 357 25.14 -29.14 -34.07
CA TYR A 357 23.94 -29.28 -34.93
C TYR A 357 24.11 -28.65 -36.32
N THR A 358 23.30 -29.09 -37.30
CA THR A 358 23.43 -28.82 -38.75
C THR A 358 22.23 -28.04 -39.35
N ILE A 359 22.46 -27.30 -40.43
CA ILE A 359 21.63 -26.19 -40.96
C ILE A 359 20.66 -26.59 -42.09
N SER A 360 19.50 -25.92 -42.17
CA SER A 360 18.84 -25.58 -43.45
C SER A 360 18.62 -24.06 -43.57
N LYS A 361 19.13 -23.46 -44.65
CA LYS A 361 19.07 -22.00 -44.95
C LYS A 361 17.75 -21.63 -45.62
N ASN A 362 17.15 -20.53 -45.20
CA ASN A 362 16.31 -19.70 -46.08
C ASN A 362 16.21 -18.26 -45.56
N LEU A 363 17.14 -17.39 -46.00
CA LEU A 363 17.08 -15.95 -45.81
C LEU A 363 16.81 -15.28 -47.16
N ASN A 364 15.53 -15.20 -47.56
CA ASN A 364 15.14 -14.28 -48.62
C ASN A 364 14.95 -12.86 -48.04
N PHE A 365 15.70 -11.93 -48.59
CA PHE A 365 15.51 -10.49 -48.42
C PHE A 365 14.36 -10.06 -49.33
N SER A 366 13.16 -9.83 -48.77
CA SER A 366 12.02 -9.31 -49.53
C SER A 366 11.60 -7.93 -49.03
N ALA A 367 11.01 -7.13 -49.94
CA ALA A 367 10.52 -5.77 -49.70
C ALA A 367 9.49 -5.64 -48.56
N GLY A 368 8.85 -6.75 -48.15
CA GLY A 368 7.96 -6.79 -46.98
C GLY A 368 8.65 -6.49 -45.64
N LYS A 369 9.99 -6.50 -45.59
CA LYS A 369 10.77 -6.12 -44.39
C LYS A 369 10.95 -4.61 -44.22
N LEU A 370 10.71 -3.78 -45.24
CA LEU A 370 10.91 -2.34 -45.13
C LEU A 370 9.86 -1.70 -44.22
N SER A 371 8.58 -2.03 -44.40
CA SER A 371 7.50 -1.55 -43.52
C SER A 371 7.70 -1.99 -42.08
N GLN A 372 8.11 -3.25 -41.86
CA GLN A 372 8.47 -3.76 -40.53
C GLN A 372 9.64 -2.98 -39.90
N ARG A 373 10.68 -2.67 -40.68
CA ARG A 373 11.83 -1.87 -40.21
C ARG A 373 11.44 -0.43 -39.90
N VAL A 374 10.59 0.19 -40.72
CA VAL A 374 10.06 1.54 -40.44
C VAL A 374 9.25 1.53 -39.15
N VAL A 375 8.37 0.55 -38.95
CA VAL A 375 7.63 0.39 -37.70
C VAL A 375 8.59 0.19 -36.51
N GLN A 376 9.64 -0.63 -36.66
CA GLN A 376 10.66 -0.80 -35.62
C GLN A 376 11.37 0.52 -35.28
N VAL A 377 11.78 1.31 -36.27
CA VAL A 377 12.42 2.62 -36.05
C VAL A 377 11.46 3.57 -35.35
N VAL A 378 10.19 3.63 -35.78
CA VAL A 378 9.16 4.45 -35.11
C VAL A 378 8.97 4.01 -33.65
N CYS A 379 8.87 2.71 -33.39
CA CYS A 379 8.79 2.17 -32.03
C CYS A 379 10.02 2.54 -31.19
N VAL A 380 11.23 2.52 -31.76
CA VAL A 380 12.46 2.93 -31.07
C VAL A 380 12.45 4.42 -30.76
N VAL A 381 12.03 5.29 -31.68
CA VAL A 381 11.93 6.73 -31.45
C VAL A 381 10.91 7.04 -30.35
N ILE A 382 9.73 6.40 -30.39
CA ILE A 382 8.71 6.51 -29.34
C ILE A 382 9.26 6.01 -28.02
N ALA A 383 9.95 4.86 -28.01
CA ALA A 383 10.56 4.31 -26.80
C ALA A 383 11.60 5.27 -26.20
N ILE A 384 12.46 5.89 -27.02
CA ILE A 384 13.44 6.89 -26.55
C ILE A 384 12.73 8.10 -25.95
N TYR A 385 11.70 8.62 -26.61
CA TYR A 385 10.91 9.74 -26.07
C TYR A 385 10.26 9.39 -24.73
N LEU A 386 9.57 8.25 -24.63
CA LEU A 386 8.95 7.79 -23.39
C LEU A 386 10.02 7.55 -22.29
N ALA A 387 11.19 7.06 -22.65
CA ALA A 387 12.31 6.88 -21.75
C ALA A 387 12.81 8.22 -21.17
N THR A 388 12.79 9.31 -21.97
CA THR A 388 13.12 10.66 -21.46
C THR A 388 12.07 11.20 -20.47
N ILE A 389 10.78 10.94 -20.70
CA ILE A 389 9.70 11.28 -19.75
C ILE A 389 9.89 10.50 -18.45
N PHE A 390 10.10 9.18 -18.56
CA PHE A 390 10.30 8.30 -17.40
C PHE A 390 11.52 8.71 -16.56
N ARG A 391 12.60 9.14 -17.22
CA ARG A 391 13.75 9.74 -16.55
C ARG A 391 13.39 11.00 -15.77
N GLY A 392 12.48 11.82 -16.28
CA GLY A 392 11.94 12.97 -15.55
C GLY A 392 11.34 12.57 -14.21
N TYR A 393 10.57 11.48 -14.15
CA TYR A 393 10.00 10.97 -12.91
C TYR A 393 11.08 10.55 -11.90
N PHE A 394 12.12 9.85 -12.35
CA PHE A 394 13.25 9.48 -11.49
C PHE A 394 14.03 10.70 -10.96
N ILE A 395 14.21 11.73 -11.78
CA ILE A 395 14.77 13.02 -11.34
C ILE A 395 13.85 13.65 -10.28
N GLY A 396 12.53 13.62 -10.51
CA GLY A 396 11.53 14.05 -9.54
C GLY A 396 11.71 13.36 -8.19
N ASP A 397 11.84 12.04 -8.15
CA ASP A 397 11.99 11.28 -6.91
C ASP A 397 13.28 11.63 -6.15
N ILE A 398 14.41 11.80 -6.87
CA ILE A 398 15.68 12.23 -6.27
C ILE A 398 15.51 13.60 -5.62
N HIS A 399 15.01 14.58 -6.37
CA HIS A 399 14.86 15.94 -5.87
C HIS A 399 13.80 16.05 -4.77
N HIS A 400 12.79 15.18 -4.77
CA HIS A 400 11.80 15.11 -3.69
C HIS A 400 12.45 14.70 -2.37
N ASN A 401 13.31 13.68 -2.39
CA ASN A 401 14.05 13.24 -1.20
C ASN A 401 15.03 14.31 -0.70
N ILE A 402 15.73 15.00 -1.62
CA ILE A 402 16.60 16.13 -1.29
C ILE A 402 15.79 17.27 -0.66
N ALA A 403 14.61 17.58 -1.20
CA ALA A 403 13.73 18.61 -0.68
C ALA A 403 13.24 18.27 0.74
N ILE A 404 12.84 17.02 1.00
CA ILE A 404 12.47 16.55 2.33
C ILE A 404 13.64 16.70 3.31
N PHE A 405 14.86 16.36 2.90
CA PHE A 405 16.05 16.49 3.72
C PHE A 405 16.28 17.95 4.16
N TYR A 406 16.28 18.90 3.22
CA TYR A 406 16.41 20.32 3.53
C TYR A 406 15.25 20.86 4.37
N SER A 407 14.02 20.46 4.05
CA SER A 407 12.83 20.85 4.81
C SER A 407 12.91 20.41 6.27
N LYS A 408 13.42 19.21 6.56
CA LYS A 408 13.60 18.73 7.94
C LYS A 408 14.69 19.48 8.71
N GLN A 409 15.64 20.11 8.01
CA GLN A 409 16.66 20.97 8.62
C GLN A 409 16.19 22.42 8.82
N GLY A 410 15.03 22.78 8.29
CA GLY A 410 14.54 24.17 8.26
C GLY A 410 15.18 25.04 7.16
N ASP A 411 15.90 24.43 6.20
CA ASP A 411 16.41 25.14 5.02
C ASP A 411 15.32 25.21 3.94
N TRP A 412 14.44 26.20 4.11
CA TRP A 412 13.23 26.33 3.31
C TRP A 412 13.49 26.66 1.83
N SER A 413 14.48 27.50 1.53
CA SER A 413 14.74 27.95 0.16
C SER A 413 15.26 26.80 -0.72
N ASN A 414 16.20 26.01 -0.21
CA ASN A 414 16.69 24.82 -0.92
C ASN A 414 15.61 23.75 -1.04
N ALA A 415 14.78 23.56 0.00
CA ALA A 415 13.64 22.65 -0.08
C ALA A 415 12.66 23.05 -1.20
N LEU A 416 12.22 24.31 -1.23
CA LEU A 416 11.26 24.82 -2.22
C LEU A 416 11.81 24.79 -3.65
N THR A 417 13.09 25.14 -3.83
CA THR A 417 13.75 25.08 -5.14
C THR A 417 13.78 23.64 -5.67
N ASN A 418 14.12 22.66 -4.82
CA ASN A 418 14.11 21.25 -5.20
C ASN A 418 12.68 20.75 -5.47
N TYR A 419 11.69 21.08 -4.63
CA TYR A 419 10.31 20.75 -4.91
C TYR A 419 9.81 21.34 -6.24
N ASN A 420 10.22 22.55 -6.61
CA ASN A 420 9.85 23.11 -7.92
C ASN A 420 10.48 22.33 -9.10
N ILE A 421 11.68 21.76 -8.94
CA ILE A 421 12.24 20.82 -9.93
C ILE A 421 11.35 19.58 -10.05
N VAL A 422 10.86 19.04 -8.93
CA VAL A 422 9.93 17.92 -8.93
C VAL A 422 8.64 18.28 -9.66
N ALA A 423 8.00 19.40 -9.31
CA ALA A 423 6.76 19.85 -9.95
C ALA A 423 6.90 20.08 -11.47
N LYS A 424 8.08 20.46 -11.96
CA LYS A 424 8.36 20.59 -13.40
C LYS A 424 8.51 19.26 -14.12
N ASN A 425 9.15 18.28 -13.49
CA ASN A 425 9.41 16.97 -14.10
C ASN A 425 8.25 15.97 -13.90
N ASN A 426 7.47 16.14 -12.83
CA ASN A 426 6.32 15.32 -12.49
C ASN A 426 5.20 16.20 -11.90
N PRO A 427 4.47 16.96 -12.74
CA PRO A 427 3.44 17.88 -12.27
C PRO A 427 2.26 17.18 -11.58
N GLY A 428 2.03 15.90 -11.87
CA GLY A 428 1.02 15.07 -11.23
C GLY A 428 1.42 14.55 -9.84
N PHE A 429 2.63 14.82 -9.35
CA PHE A 429 3.07 14.32 -8.06
C PHE A 429 2.48 15.13 -6.90
N ILE A 430 1.32 14.68 -6.40
CA ILE A 430 0.52 15.36 -5.37
C ILE A 430 1.32 15.69 -4.12
N MET A 431 2.15 14.75 -3.64
CA MET A 431 2.94 14.93 -2.41
C MET A 431 3.90 16.11 -2.51
N CYS A 432 4.44 16.39 -3.71
CA CYS A 432 5.28 17.56 -3.93
C CYS A 432 4.52 18.85 -3.64
N HIS A 433 3.34 19.03 -4.22
CA HIS A 433 2.53 20.24 -4.01
C HIS A 433 2.07 20.36 -2.55
N TYR A 434 1.66 19.25 -1.94
CA TYR A 434 1.29 19.22 -0.53
C TYR A 434 2.45 19.66 0.39
N PHE A 435 3.66 19.13 0.19
CA PHE A 435 4.81 19.51 1.00
C PHE A 435 5.28 20.93 0.74
N MET A 436 5.24 21.43 -0.51
CA MET A 436 5.49 22.86 -0.78
C MET A 436 4.52 23.73 0.01
N GLY A 437 3.23 23.40 0.00
CA GLY A 437 2.21 24.12 0.78
C GLY A 437 2.53 24.14 2.27
N ASN A 438 3.00 23.03 2.83
CA ASN A 438 3.40 22.93 4.23
C ASN A 438 4.67 23.73 4.54
N VAL A 439 5.69 23.68 3.68
CA VAL A 439 6.91 24.48 3.86
C VAL A 439 6.58 25.98 3.92
N PHE A 440 5.69 26.47 3.05
CA PHE A 440 5.22 27.85 3.14
C PHE A 440 4.43 28.11 4.44
N ASN A 441 3.57 27.18 4.85
CA ASN A 441 2.82 27.31 6.11
C ASN A 441 3.74 27.33 7.35
N ASP A 442 4.84 26.59 7.33
CA ASP A 442 5.80 26.50 8.43
C ASP A 442 6.75 27.71 8.46
N ARG A 443 7.23 28.18 7.30
CA ARG A 443 8.06 29.39 7.18
C ARG A 443 7.29 30.66 7.57
N TRP A 444 6.04 30.78 7.12
CA TRP A 444 5.08 31.83 7.49
C TRP A 444 5.58 33.29 7.34
N THR A 445 6.12 33.64 6.18
CA THR A 445 6.55 35.02 5.88
C THR A 445 5.40 35.86 5.32
N LEU A 446 5.19 37.05 5.90
CA LEU A 446 4.16 38.02 5.48
C LEU A 446 4.73 39.21 4.70
N THR A 447 6.03 39.22 4.40
CA THR A 447 6.64 40.16 3.47
C THR A 447 6.52 39.63 2.04
N ARG A 448 6.09 40.48 1.11
CA ARG A 448 6.01 40.10 -0.31
C ARG A 448 7.41 40.00 -0.92
N GLU A 449 7.69 38.82 -1.45
CA GLU A 449 8.94 38.49 -2.13
C GLU A 449 8.61 37.81 -3.46
N PHE A 450 9.45 37.98 -4.49
CA PHE A 450 9.25 37.34 -5.79
C PHE A 450 10.31 36.26 -6.02
N HIS A 451 9.87 35.00 -6.06
CA HIS A 451 10.73 33.83 -6.17
C HIS A 451 10.29 32.93 -7.33
N PRO A 452 10.72 33.21 -8.59
CA PRO A 452 10.38 32.38 -9.74
C PRO A 452 10.93 30.94 -9.63
N GLU A 453 12.02 30.76 -8.89
CA GLU A 453 12.59 29.46 -8.55
C GLU A 453 11.67 28.61 -7.64
N TRP A 454 10.70 29.22 -6.96
CA TRP A 454 9.65 28.53 -6.19
C TRP A 454 8.34 28.36 -6.98
N GLY A 455 8.28 28.92 -8.20
CA GLY A 455 7.11 28.84 -9.09
C GLY A 455 6.22 30.07 -9.12
N ASP A 456 6.64 31.19 -8.53
CA ASP A 456 5.91 32.46 -8.64
C ASP A 456 5.84 32.94 -10.09
N LYS A 457 4.69 33.50 -10.49
CA LYS A 457 4.51 34.12 -11.81
C LYS A 457 4.28 35.62 -11.66
N GLU A 458 4.70 36.40 -12.65
CA GLU A 458 4.47 37.86 -12.64
C GLU A 458 2.98 38.24 -12.69
N THR A 459 2.13 37.33 -13.17
CA THR A 459 0.67 37.51 -13.24
C THR A 459 -0.04 37.23 -11.92
N ASP A 460 0.64 36.69 -10.90
CA ASP A 460 0.02 36.30 -9.63
C ASP A 460 -0.52 37.54 -8.90
N GLN A 461 -1.80 37.49 -8.53
CA GLN A 461 -2.50 38.61 -7.86
C GLN A 461 -2.61 38.39 -6.35
N PRO A 462 -2.44 39.46 -5.54
CA PRO A 462 -2.63 39.39 -4.10
C PRO A 462 -4.11 39.20 -3.74
N TRP A 463 -4.41 38.29 -2.81
CA TRP A 463 -5.79 38.07 -2.31
C TRP A 463 -5.94 38.29 -0.81
N THR A 464 -4.82 38.44 -0.08
CA THR A 464 -4.85 38.70 1.38
C THR A 464 -4.94 40.18 1.74
N GLU A 465 -4.78 41.08 0.76
CA GLU A 465 -4.64 42.52 0.97
C GLU A 465 -3.49 42.94 1.90
N ILE A 466 -2.53 42.04 2.17
CA ILE A 466 -1.31 42.34 2.92
C ILE A 466 -0.26 42.87 1.95
N ASP A 467 0.40 43.99 2.29
CA ASP A 467 1.50 44.58 1.51
C ASP A 467 1.15 44.85 0.02
N VAL A 468 -0.11 45.21 -0.27
CA VAL A 468 -0.58 45.49 -1.64
C VAL A 468 0.29 46.57 -2.29
N GLY A 469 0.73 46.32 -3.53
CA GLY A 469 1.61 47.23 -4.28
C GLY A 469 3.09 46.82 -4.33
N LYS A 470 3.53 45.85 -3.51
CA LYS A 470 4.86 45.23 -3.63
C LYS A 470 4.83 44.00 -4.54
N LYS A 471 5.90 43.77 -5.31
CA LYS A 471 6.02 42.61 -6.22
C LYS A 471 6.14 41.31 -5.43
N GLY A 472 5.46 40.26 -5.90
CA GLY A 472 5.57 38.91 -5.37
C GLY A 472 4.47 38.53 -4.37
N ARG A 473 4.71 37.43 -3.65
CA ARG A 473 3.70 36.77 -2.82
C ARG A 473 4.19 36.60 -1.39
N ILE A 474 3.22 36.51 -0.49
CA ILE A 474 3.46 36.07 0.88
C ILE A 474 3.22 34.56 1.00
N ASP A 475 3.77 33.94 2.04
CA ASP A 475 3.69 32.49 2.21
C ASP A 475 2.25 31.94 2.37
N PRO A 476 1.30 32.62 3.06
CA PRO A 476 -0.09 32.19 3.08
C PRO A 476 -0.71 32.06 1.68
N GLU A 477 -0.38 33.00 0.78
CA GLU A 477 -0.87 32.98 -0.61
C GLU A 477 -0.27 31.82 -1.40
N ARG A 478 1.03 31.54 -1.21
CA ARG A 478 1.71 30.38 -1.83
C ARG A 478 1.18 29.06 -1.30
N SER A 479 0.97 28.96 0.02
CA SER A 479 0.48 27.77 0.68
C SER A 479 -0.90 27.36 0.16
N ILE A 480 -1.87 28.29 0.14
CA ILE A 480 -3.21 28.01 -0.40
C ILE A 480 -3.17 27.64 -1.88
N SER A 481 -2.34 28.31 -2.69
CA SER A 481 -2.18 27.98 -4.11
C SER A 481 -1.62 26.58 -4.32
N LYS A 482 -0.68 26.13 -3.48
CA LYS A 482 -0.19 24.76 -3.53
C LYS A 482 -1.20 23.72 -3.03
N TYR A 483 -2.04 24.07 -2.07
CA TYR A 483 -3.19 23.22 -1.74
C TYR A 483 -4.25 23.20 -2.86
N GLN A 484 -4.42 24.28 -3.64
CA GLN A 484 -5.27 24.28 -4.84
C GLN A 484 -4.71 23.36 -5.93
N ASP A 485 -3.39 23.36 -6.15
CA ASP A 485 -2.72 22.38 -7.04
C ASP A 485 -3.06 20.95 -6.58
N VAL A 486 -2.95 20.66 -5.27
CA VAL A 486 -3.38 19.37 -4.68
C VAL A 486 -4.85 19.08 -4.95
N TRP A 487 -5.77 20.02 -4.73
CA TRP A 487 -7.21 19.80 -4.93
C TRP A 487 -7.59 19.63 -6.40
N SER A 488 -6.81 20.19 -7.33
CA SER A 488 -7.03 19.99 -8.77
C SER A 488 -6.70 18.55 -9.20
N LEU A 489 -5.75 17.92 -8.52
CA LEU A 489 -5.32 16.53 -8.75
C LEU A 489 -6.13 15.54 -7.89
N ALA A 490 -6.43 15.92 -6.65
CA ALA A 490 -7.11 15.10 -5.65
C ALA A 490 -8.00 15.96 -4.72
N PRO A 491 -9.27 16.22 -5.12
CA PRO A 491 -10.19 17.07 -4.35
C PRO A 491 -10.44 16.61 -2.92
N ASN A 492 -10.40 15.29 -2.66
CA ASN A 492 -10.62 14.70 -1.33
C ASN A 492 -9.34 14.44 -0.54
N TYR A 493 -8.18 15.00 -0.96
CA TYR A 493 -6.93 14.85 -0.22
C TYR A 493 -7.02 15.54 1.14
N VAL A 494 -7.44 14.77 2.16
CA VAL A 494 -8.02 15.28 3.40
C VAL A 494 -7.06 16.19 4.17
N GLN A 495 -5.77 15.86 4.23
CA GLN A 495 -4.76 16.60 4.99
C GLN A 495 -4.59 18.04 4.50
N SER A 496 -4.70 18.27 3.19
CA SER A 496 -4.57 19.60 2.61
C SER A 496 -5.71 20.54 3.03
N HIS A 497 -6.93 20.03 3.23
CA HIS A 497 -8.05 20.81 3.77
C HIS A 497 -7.76 21.26 5.20
N HIS A 498 -7.21 20.37 6.04
CA HIS A 498 -6.82 20.75 7.40
C HIS A 498 -5.72 21.79 7.42
N GLN A 499 -4.68 21.61 6.59
CA GLN A 499 -3.58 22.57 6.53
C GLN A 499 -4.02 23.93 5.97
N ALA A 500 -4.89 23.96 4.96
CA ALA A 500 -5.51 25.20 4.50
C ALA A 500 -6.33 25.88 5.63
N GLY A 501 -7.04 25.09 6.44
CA GLY A 501 -7.70 25.58 7.65
C GLY A 501 -6.74 26.24 8.63
N VAL A 502 -5.53 25.71 8.80
CA VAL A 502 -4.47 26.35 9.63
C VAL A 502 -4.04 27.68 9.06
N VAL A 503 -3.79 27.75 7.76
CA VAL A 503 -3.37 28.98 7.09
C VAL A 503 -4.41 30.08 7.33
N TYR A 504 -5.70 29.78 7.10
CA TYR A 504 -6.77 30.74 7.36
C TYR A 504 -6.93 31.08 8.85
N MET A 505 -6.74 30.11 9.75
CA MET A 505 -6.78 30.35 11.20
C MET A 505 -5.65 31.29 11.67
N LYS A 506 -4.44 31.11 11.13
CA LYS A 506 -3.29 32.00 11.40
C LYS A 506 -3.53 33.40 10.83
N LEU A 507 -4.09 33.52 9.61
CA LEU A 507 -4.50 34.81 9.04
C LEU A 507 -5.58 35.50 9.90
N GLY A 508 -6.60 34.75 10.34
CA GLY A 508 -7.63 35.28 11.23
C GLY A 508 -7.05 35.84 12.54
N THR A 509 -6.11 35.10 13.14
CA THR A 509 -5.36 35.57 14.33
C THR A 509 -4.53 36.81 14.03
N TYR A 510 -3.82 36.86 12.91
CA TYR A 510 -3.02 38.03 12.49
C TYR A 510 -3.88 39.28 12.37
N PHE A 511 -4.99 39.23 11.63
CA PHE A 511 -5.90 40.37 11.47
C PHE A 511 -6.57 40.77 12.78
N LYS A 512 -6.89 39.80 13.65
CA LYS A 512 -7.41 40.08 14.99
C LYS A 512 -6.40 40.87 15.82
N ASN A 513 -5.13 40.47 15.80
CA ASN A 513 -4.06 41.14 16.54
C ASN A 513 -3.77 42.56 16.00
N ASN A 514 -4.02 42.81 14.72
CA ASN A 514 -3.92 44.14 14.10
C ASN A 514 -5.20 44.97 14.19
N ASN A 515 -6.19 44.54 14.98
CA ASN A 515 -7.50 45.19 15.14
C ASN A 515 -8.36 45.26 13.86
N GLU A 516 -8.07 44.46 12.83
CA GLU A 516 -8.88 44.33 11.61
C GLU A 516 -9.95 43.24 11.79
N ILE A 517 -10.93 43.51 12.66
CA ILE A 517 -11.90 42.50 13.14
C ILE A 517 -12.74 41.86 12.02
N GLN A 518 -13.18 42.64 11.02
CA GLN A 518 -13.98 42.11 9.91
C GLN A 518 -13.19 41.07 9.09
N LYS A 519 -11.91 41.34 8.81
CA LYS A 519 -11.02 40.39 8.13
C LYS A 519 -10.73 39.18 9.00
N ALA A 520 -10.54 39.38 10.30
CA ALA A 520 -10.36 38.27 11.24
C ALA A 520 -11.54 37.29 11.19
N VAL A 521 -12.77 37.81 11.28
CA VAL A 521 -14.01 37.00 11.20
C VAL A 521 -14.11 36.30 9.84
N PHE A 522 -13.79 36.98 8.74
CA PHE A 522 -13.78 36.39 7.41
C PHE A 522 -12.86 35.17 7.32
N TYR A 523 -11.60 35.32 7.76
CA TYR A 523 -10.61 34.24 7.70
C TYR A 523 -10.88 33.11 8.70
N PHE A 524 -11.41 33.41 9.88
CA PHE A 524 -11.87 32.38 10.81
C PHE A 524 -13.00 31.52 10.22
N ASN A 525 -13.97 32.14 9.52
CA ASN A 525 -15.01 31.38 8.82
C ASN A 525 -14.45 30.54 7.66
N LYS A 526 -13.48 31.06 6.91
CA LYS A 526 -12.76 30.27 5.89
C LYS A 526 -12.02 29.07 6.48
N ALA A 527 -11.40 29.24 7.65
CA ALA A 527 -10.77 28.14 8.37
C ALA A 527 -11.79 27.07 8.78
N LEU A 528 -12.95 27.46 9.31
CA LEU A 528 -14.04 26.54 9.63
C LEU A 528 -14.56 25.80 8.39
N GLU A 529 -14.70 26.47 7.25
CA GLU A 529 -15.09 25.82 5.98
C GLU A 529 -14.15 24.66 5.62
N CYS A 530 -12.84 24.91 5.72
CA CYS A 530 -11.80 23.91 5.49
C CYS A 530 -11.82 22.78 6.52
N PHE A 531 -11.97 23.08 7.81
CA PHE A 531 -12.06 22.05 8.85
C PHE A 531 -13.33 21.20 8.77
N TRP A 532 -14.45 21.77 8.31
CA TRP A 532 -15.66 21.01 8.03
C TRP A 532 -15.50 20.11 6.80
N LYS A 533 -14.78 20.55 5.75
CA LYS A 533 -14.42 19.68 4.61
C LYS A 533 -13.56 18.51 5.07
N TYR A 534 -12.56 18.76 5.91
CA TYR A 534 -11.78 17.70 6.55
C TYR A 534 -12.67 16.73 7.31
N HIS A 535 -13.51 17.26 8.20
CA HIS A 535 -14.38 16.47 9.08
C HIS A 535 -15.35 15.55 8.32
N LYS A 536 -15.85 16.00 7.16
CA LYS A 536 -16.71 15.17 6.29
C LYS A 536 -16.00 13.93 5.74
N ILE A 537 -14.68 14.00 5.56
CA ILE A 537 -13.86 12.92 5.01
C ILE A 537 -13.26 12.08 6.14
N ASP A 538 -12.76 12.74 7.19
CA ASP A 538 -12.16 12.11 8.37
C ASP A 538 -12.72 12.71 9.68
N PRO A 539 -13.78 12.10 10.23
CA PRO A 539 -14.44 12.60 11.43
C PRO A 539 -13.77 12.18 12.76
N ILE A 540 -12.59 11.58 12.78
CA ILE A 540 -11.98 11.08 14.04
C ILE A 540 -10.65 11.74 14.39
N PHE A 541 -10.23 12.77 13.65
CA PHE A 541 -8.97 13.42 13.94
C PHE A 541 -9.13 14.48 15.05
N PRO A 542 -8.57 14.26 16.26
CA PRO A 542 -8.82 15.11 17.43
C PRO A 542 -8.43 16.57 17.20
N VAL A 543 -7.27 16.80 16.57
CA VAL A 543 -6.71 18.15 16.35
C VAL A 543 -7.64 19.01 15.52
N ASN A 544 -8.42 18.42 14.61
CA ASN A 544 -9.40 19.15 13.82
C ASN A 544 -10.50 19.76 14.70
N TYR A 545 -11.06 18.98 15.62
CA TYR A 545 -12.06 19.45 16.58
C TYR A 545 -11.51 20.54 17.50
N GLN A 546 -10.28 20.35 18.00
CA GLN A 546 -9.63 21.32 18.88
C GLN A 546 -9.44 22.68 18.18
N ARG A 547 -9.06 22.67 16.89
CA ARG A 547 -8.91 23.90 16.09
C ARG A 547 -10.24 24.57 15.79
N MET A 548 -11.28 23.79 15.48
CA MET A 548 -12.64 24.32 15.32
C MET A 548 -13.13 24.97 16.63
N ALA A 549 -12.92 24.30 17.76
CA ALA A 549 -13.28 24.83 19.08
C ALA A 549 -12.55 26.16 19.37
N PHE A 550 -11.24 26.21 19.12
CA PHE A 550 -10.44 27.43 19.25
C PHE A 550 -11.03 28.57 18.40
N ILE A 551 -11.38 28.32 17.14
CA ILE A 551 -11.96 29.35 16.28
C ILE A 551 -13.32 29.84 16.80
N TYR A 552 -14.20 28.93 17.22
CA TYR A 552 -15.50 29.33 17.79
C TYR A 552 -15.30 30.19 19.05
N MET A 553 -14.30 29.90 19.89
CA MET A 553 -13.92 30.79 21.00
C MET A 553 -13.47 32.16 20.50
N GLN A 554 -12.67 32.23 19.43
CA GLN A 554 -12.25 33.51 18.84
C GLN A 554 -13.42 34.34 18.29
N LEU A 555 -14.47 33.67 17.79
CA LEU A 555 -15.71 34.25 17.29
C LEU A 555 -16.74 34.54 18.40
N GLY A 556 -16.49 34.14 19.65
CA GLY A 556 -17.39 34.32 20.78
C GLY A 556 -18.49 33.26 20.93
N ASP A 557 -18.52 32.23 20.08
CA ASP A 557 -19.48 31.13 20.16
C ASP A 557 -18.97 30.02 21.10
N MET A 558 -19.10 30.29 22.41
CA MET A 558 -18.67 29.35 23.44
C MET A 558 -19.48 28.04 23.42
N GLY A 559 -20.74 28.07 22.97
CA GLY A 559 -21.60 26.89 22.88
C GLY A 559 -21.10 25.92 21.82
N MET A 560 -20.76 26.41 20.63
CA MET A 560 -20.17 25.58 19.59
C MET A 560 -18.75 25.14 19.93
N ALA A 561 -17.95 25.97 20.61
CA ALA A 561 -16.62 25.55 21.06
C ALA A 561 -16.69 24.33 21.98
N GLU A 562 -17.56 24.37 23.00
CA GLU A 562 -17.82 23.25 23.91
C GLU A 562 -18.30 22.00 23.15
N LYS A 563 -19.22 22.21 22.19
CA LYS A 563 -19.75 21.13 21.35
C LYS A 563 -18.66 20.45 20.52
N MET A 564 -17.69 21.18 19.97
CA MET A 564 -16.62 20.60 19.17
C MET A 564 -15.70 19.70 20.00
N TYR A 565 -15.34 20.10 21.22
CA TYR A 565 -14.57 19.25 22.12
C TYR A 565 -15.33 17.96 22.49
N LYS A 566 -16.64 18.06 22.77
CA LYS A 566 -17.49 16.91 23.07
C LYS A 566 -17.72 15.99 21.87
N ALA A 567 -17.80 16.55 20.66
CA ALA A 567 -18.04 15.78 19.44
C ALA A 567 -16.96 14.73 19.17
N HIS A 568 -15.68 15.05 19.41
CA HIS A 568 -14.61 14.05 19.30
C HIS A 568 -14.76 12.91 20.32
N LEU A 569 -15.14 13.22 21.57
CA LEU A 569 -15.35 12.20 22.60
C LEU A 569 -16.49 11.25 22.24
N PHE A 570 -17.52 11.74 21.57
CA PHE A 570 -18.63 10.90 21.09
C PHE A 570 -18.16 9.81 20.11
N THR A 571 -17.09 10.03 19.33
CA THR A 571 -16.65 9.06 18.33
C THR A 571 -16.19 7.72 18.94
N GLN A 572 -15.83 7.68 20.23
CA GLN A 572 -15.46 6.44 20.90
C GLN A 572 -16.66 5.50 21.09
N TRP A 573 -17.87 6.05 21.25
CA TRP A 573 -19.09 5.29 21.51
C TRP A 573 -19.73 4.73 20.24
N LEU A 574 -19.24 5.13 19.08
CA LEU A 574 -19.66 4.57 17.78
C LEU A 574 -19.18 3.12 17.58
N CYS A 575 -18.13 2.69 18.31
CA CYS A 575 -17.51 1.38 18.11
C CYS A 575 -17.48 0.47 19.33
N GLN A 576 -17.83 0.98 20.51
CA GLN A 576 -17.75 0.26 21.76
C GLN A 576 -18.84 0.81 22.69
N THR A 577 -19.85 0.01 23.00
CA THR A 577 -20.85 0.36 24.02
C THR A 577 -20.35 -0.06 25.41
N PRO A 578 -20.96 0.42 26.51
CA PRO A 578 -20.61 -0.04 27.85
C PRO A 578 -20.65 -1.57 28.00
N GLU A 579 -21.60 -2.23 27.35
CA GLU A 579 -21.77 -3.69 27.35
C GLU A 579 -20.64 -4.45 26.65
N ASP A 580 -20.00 -3.81 25.66
CA ASP A 580 -18.82 -4.36 24.97
C ASP A 580 -17.57 -4.30 25.87
N VAL A 581 -17.49 -3.32 26.77
CA VAL A 581 -16.37 -3.15 27.71
C VAL A 581 -16.51 -4.08 28.91
N ILE A 582 -17.71 -4.10 29.52
CA ILE A 582 -18.04 -4.96 30.65
C ILE A 582 -19.33 -5.67 30.32
N ASN A 583 -19.25 -6.99 30.14
CA ASN A 583 -20.44 -7.78 29.86
C ASN A 583 -21.31 -7.87 31.12
N PRO A 584 -22.51 -7.25 31.15
CA PRO A 584 -23.34 -7.20 32.35
C PRO A 584 -23.77 -8.59 32.84
N LYS A 585 -23.79 -9.60 31.95
CA LYS A 585 -24.12 -10.98 32.29
C LYS A 585 -22.98 -11.75 32.97
N LYS A 586 -21.76 -11.20 33.00
CA LYS A 586 -20.56 -11.82 33.58
C LYS A 586 -20.04 -11.10 34.83
N ILE A 587 -20.72 -10.05 35.28
CA ILE A 587 -20.35 -9.31 36.49
C ILE A 587 -20.53 -10.22 37.69
N THR A 588 -19.45 -10.41 38.46
CA THR A 588 -19.48 -11.26 39.67
C THR A 588 -19.07 -10.50 40.93
N THR A 589 -18.56 -9.27 40.79
CA THR A 589 -18.10 -8.43 41.90
C THR A 589 -18.84 -7.10 41.96
N GLU A 590 -18.97 -6.52 43.17
CA GLU A 590 -19.61 -5.21 43.35
C GLU A 590 -18.77 -4.07 42.73
N GLU A 591 -17.44 -4.24 42.68
CA GLU A 591 -16.52 -3.31 42.02
C GLU A 591 -16.73 -3.25 40.50
N GLU A 592 -16.87 -4.41 39.84
CA GLU A 592 -17.20 -4.47 38.41
C GLU A 592 -18.58 -3.86 38.11
N LYS A 593 -19.55 -4.07 39.02
CA LYS A 593 -20.88 -3.50 38.91
C LYS A 593 -20.87 -1.98 39.01
N GLN A 594 -20.15 -1.42 39.98
CA GLN A 594 -20.00 0.02 40.12
C GLN A 594 -19.32 0.63 38.88
N LYS A 595 -18.25 -0.01 38.40
CA LYS A 595 -17.53 0.42 37.19
C LYS A 595 -18.42 0.40 35.94
N TYR A 596 -19.29 -0.60 35.81
CA TYR A 596 -20.26 -0.68 34.72
C TYR A 596 -21.29 0.46 34.78
N GLU A 597 -21.88 0.73 35.96
CA GLU A 597 -22.85 1.81 36.13
C GLU A 597 -22.25 3.20 35.86
N GLU A 598 -21.00 3.43 36.30
CA GLU A 598 -20.27 4.66 35.99
C GLU A 598 -20.03 4.83 34.47
N LEU A 599 -19.62 3.75 33.79
CA LEU A 599 -19.40 3.74 32.35
C LEU A 599 -20.71 3.98 31.58
N LYS A 600 -21.80 3.35 32.01
CA LYS A 600 -23.13 3.51 31.42
C LYS A 600 -23.64 4.94 31.59
N LYS A 601 -23.51 5.52 32.78
CA LYS A 601 -23.85 6.92 33.02
C LYS A 601 -23.03 7.87 32.15
N GLN A 602 -21.73 7.60 32.01
CA GLN A 602 -20.87 8.37 31.13
C GLN A 602 -21.33 8.28 29.66
N TYR A 603 -21.64 7.09 29.18
CA TYR A 603 -22.20 6.87 27.85
C TYR A 603 -23.48 7.68 27.65
N GLU A 604 -24.45 7.58 28.57
CA GLU A 604 -25.71 8.33 28.51
C GLU A 604 -25.51 9.86 28.54
N GLU A 605 -24.51 10.34 29.28
CA GLU A 605 -24.11 11.76 29.28
C GLU A 605 -23.51 12.18 27.94
N GLU A 606 -22.65 11.36 27.34
CA GLU A 606 -21.86 11.71 26.16
C GLU A 606 -22.63 11.49 24.84
N ILE A 607 -23.60 10.57 24.80
CA ILE A 607 -24.45 10.38 23.62
C ILE A 607 -25.50 11.48 23.44
N LYS A 608 -25.92 12.17 24.51
CA LYS A 608 -26.89 13.28 24.39
C LYS A 608 -26.42 14.40 23.47
N TRP A 609 -25.12 14.46 23.21
CA TRP A 609 -24.49 15.48 22.38
C TRP A 609 -24.47 15.15 20.89
N VAL A 610 -25.23 14.13 20.41
CA VAL A 610 -25.22 13.63 19.01
C VAL A 610 -25.04 14.79 18.03
N CYS A 611 -23.79 14.91 17.59
CA CYS A 611 -23.32 16.04 16.84
C CYS A 611 -23.67 15.75 15.38
N CYS A 612 -24.65 16.48 14.83
CA CYS A 612 -25.01 16.52 13.41
C CYS A 612 -25.35 15.17 12.74
N ASP A 613 -25.99 15.25 11.56
CA ASP A 613 -26.39 14.07 10.79
C ASP A 613 -25.22 13.14 10.42
N TYR A 614 -23.98 13.63 10.53
CA TYR A 614 -22.76 12.93 10.17
C TYR A 614 -22.31 11.91 11.22
N HIS A 615 -22.58 12.12 12.52
CA HIS A 615 -22.22 11.16 13.58
C HIS A 615 -23.26 10.05 13.80
N LYS A 616 -24.10 9.76 12.79
CA LYS A 616 -25.10 8.68 12.87
C LYS A 616 -24.43 7.31 12.75
N PRO A 617 -24.66 6.35 13.67
CA PRO A 617 -24.03 5.02 13.67
C PRO A 617 -24.08 4.29 12.32
N GLN A 618 -25.17 4.44 11.57
CA GLN A 618 -25.38 3.85 10.24
C GLN A 618 -24.40 4.33 9.14
N HIS A 619 -23.75 5.49 9.32
CA HIS A 619 -22.71 5.98 8.42
C HIS A 619 -21.33 5.36 8.72
N TYR A 620 -21.23 4.64 9.83
CA TYR A 620 -20.02 4.00 10.32
C TYR A 620 -20.21 2.48 10.24
N LEU A 621 -19.78 1.86 9.14
CA LEU A 621 -19.61 0.39 8.97
C LEU A 621 -18.53 -0.22 9.90
N LEU A 622 -18.24 0.49 10.97
CA LEU A 622 -17.02 0.52 11.75
C LEU A 622 -17.25 -0.09 13.16
N ALA A 623 -18.46 -0.49 13.54
CA ALA A 623 -18.77 -1.01 14.89
C ALA A 623 -18.12 -2.36 15.30
N THR A 624 -17.02 -2.81 14.66
CA THR A 624 -16.43 -4.15 14.89
C THR A 624 -14.97 -4.15 15.37
N GLU A 625 -14.35 -2.99 15.62
CA GLU A 625 -12.96 -2.88 16.11
C GLU A 625 -12.85 -2.02 17.38
N ASP A 626 -11.99 -2.43 18.34
CA ASP A 626 -11.79 -1.78 19.64
C ASP A 626 -10.86 -0.54 19.55
N TRP A 627 -11.30 0.51 18.84
CA TRP A 627 -10.50 1.73 18.67
C TRP A 627 -10.42 2.60 19.91
N ALA A 628 -11.47 2.57 20.73
CA ALA A 628 -11.51 3.21 22.03
C ALA A 628 -10.24 2.90 22.83
N LYS A 629 -9.79 1.64 22.84
CA LYS A 629 -8.56 1.24 23.49
C LYS A 629 -7.29 1.69 22.75
N ARG A 630 -7.24 1.52 21.42
CA ARG A 630 -6.04 1.88 20.61
C ARG A 630 -5.73 3.38 20.63
N ARG A 631 -6.74 4.24 20.83
CA ARG A 631 -6.62 5.71 20.79
C ARG A 631 -6.87 6.36 22.14
N ALA A 632 -6.67 5.61 23.23
CA ALA A 632 -6.91 6.10 24.59
C ALA A 632 -6.19 7.43 24.89
N GLN A 633 -4.95 7.60 24.40
CA GLN A 633 -4.20 8.85 24.51
C GLN A 633 -4.94 10.04 23.88
N GLU A 634 -5.47 9.88 22.66
CA GLU A 634 -6.13 10.97 21.94
C GLU A 634 -7.46 11.40 22.60
N TYR A 635 -8.20 10.44 23.15
CA TYR A 635 -9.40 10.73 23.93
C TYR A 635 -9.07 11.41 25.26
N SER A 636 -7.97 10.99 25.91
CA SER A 636 -7.43 11.66 27.10
C SER A 636 -7.08 13.12 26.82
N ASP A 637 -6.38 13.39 25.71
CA ASP A 637 -6.05 14.76 25.29
C ASP A 637 -7.30 15.60 25.02
N SER A 638 -8.38 14.99 24.54
CA SER A 638 -9.63 15.69 24.27
C SER A 638 -10.39 16.04 25.55
N TYR A 639 -10.40 15.15 26.54
CA TYR A 639 -10.89 15.48 27.88
C TYR A 639 -10.06 16.60 28.53
N LEU A 640 -8.72 16.54 28.38
CA LEU A 640 -7.83 17.59 28.86
C LEU A 640 -8.20 18.96 28.27
N GLN A 641 -8.40 19.06 26.96
CA GLN A 641 -8.77 20.33 26.32
C GLN A 641 -10.15 20.82 26.76
N LEU A 642 -11.10 19.92 26.97
CA LEU A 642 -12.42 20.28 27.52
C LEU A 642 -12.31 20.78 28.96
N GLY A 643 -11.44 20.17 29.78
CA GLY A 643 -11.11 20.65 31.12
C GLY A 643 -10.51 22.06 31.09
N ASN A 644 -9.56 22.32 30.18
CA ASN A 644 -8.96 23.64 29.98
C ASN A 644 -10.03 24.68 29.58
N PHE A 645 -10.96 24.30 28.70
CA PHE A 645 -12.07 25.15 28.28
C PHE A 645 -12.95 25.57 29.47
N TYR A 646 -13.34 24.65 30.35
CA TYR A 646 -14.13 25.01 31.55
C TYR A 646 -13.32 25.78 32.59
N TYR A 647 -12.03 25.47 32.72
CA TYR A 647 -11.13 26.17 33.62
C TYR A 647 -11.00 27.65 33.27
N VAL A 648 -10.80 27.98 31.98
CA VAL A 648 -10.76 29.38 31.51
C VAL A 648 -12.10 30.11 31.77
N ARG A 649 -13.21 29.37 31.76
CA ARG A 649 -14.54 29.89 32.10
C ARG A 649 -14.83 29.93 33.61
N LYS A 650 -13.85 29.60 34.46
CA LYS A 650 -13.97 29.53 35.93
C LYS A 650 -15.01 28.52 36.42
N ASN A 651 -15.39 27.55 35.58
CA ASN A 651 -16.22 26.43 36.00
C ASN A 651 -15.31 25.29 36.50
N TYR A 652 -14.77 25.47 37.70
CA TYR A 652 -13.78 24.56 38.25
C TYR A 652 -14.32 23.15 38.52
N ASN A 653 -15.62 23.01 38.81
CA ASN A 653 -16.24 21.70 39.02
C ASN A 653 -16.22 20.85 37.74
N GLU A 654 -16.60 21.43 36.60
CA GLU A 654 -16.52 20.72 35.31
C GLU A 654 -15.08 20.52 34.87
N ALA A 655 -14.19 21.48 35.12
CA ALA A 655 -12.77 21.32 34.81
C ALA A 655 -12.13 20.15 35.58
N GLU A 656 -12.38 20.04 36.89
CA GLU A 656 -11.95 18.91 37.74
C GLU A 656 -12.46 17.58 37.17
N LYS A 657 -13.76 17.51 36.87
CA LYS A 657 -14.40 16.33 36.27
C LYS A 657 -13.68 15.85 35.01
N PHE A 658 -13.38 16.76 34.07
CA PHE A 658 -12.76 16.38 32.81
C PHE A 658 -11.27 16.07 32.91
N TYR A 659 -10.52 16.73 33.81
CA TYR A 659 -9.14 16.33 34.07
C TYR A 659 -9.05 14.92 34.67
N ILE A 660 -9.96 14.55 35.58
CA ILE A 660 -10.04 13.19 36.12
C ILE A 660 -10.38 12.18 35.00
N ARG A 661 -11.34 12.48 34.11
CA ARG A 661 -11.64 11.62 32.95
C ARG A 661 -10.44 11.45 32.02
N ALA A 662 -9.66 12.51 31.78
CA ALA A 662 -8.44 12.44 30.99
C ALA A 662 -7.43 11.46 31.59
N ILE A 663 -7.18 11.55 32.91
CA ILE A 663 -6.28 10.67 33.66
C ILE A 663 -6.76 9.22 33.60
N ASN A 664 -8.04 8.98 33.93
CA ASN A 664 -8.61 7.63 33.95
C ASN A 664 -8.56 6.96 32.57
N ARG A 665 -8.63 7.75 31.50
CA ARG A 665 -8.56 7.22 30.13
C ARG A 665 -7.15 6.84 29.73
N TYR A 666 -6.16 7.66 30.06
CA TYR A 666 -4.75 7.41 29.75
C TYR A 666 -3.87 8.04 30.83
N GLU A 667 -3.48 7.22 31.80
CA GLU A 667 -2.82 7.68 33.03
C GLU A 667 -1.43 8.26 32.79
N GLN A 668 -0.81 7.97 31.64
CA GLN A 668 0.48 8.53 31.21
C GLN A 668 0.37 9.97 30.69
N ASN A 669 -0.84 10.55 30.61
CA ASN A 669 -1.03 11.95 30.21
C ASN A 669 -0.66 12.92 31.35
N PHE A 670 0.63 13.27 31.45
CA PHE A 670 1.12 14.19 32.49
C PHE A 670 0.42 15.56 32.48
N ASN A 671 0.04 16.09 31.32
CA ASN A 671 -0.60 17.40 31.24
C ASN A 671 -1.95 17.42 31.96
N ALA A 672 -2.68 16.29 31.99
CA ALA A 672 -3.93 16.17 32.75
C ALA A 672 -3.68 16.18 34.26
N TRP A 673 -2.66 15.47 34.74
CA TRP A 673 -2.23 15.51 36.14
C TRP A 673 -1.82 16.93 36.56
N LYS A 674 -0.96 17.56 35.77
CA LYS A 674 -0.48 18.93 35.99
C LYS A 674 -1.64 19.93 36.08
N ASN A 675 -2.58 19.90 35.13
CA ASN A 675 -3.67 20.87 35.11
C ASN A 675 -4.67 20.66 36.27
N LEU A 676 -4.86 19.41 36.71
CA LEU A 676 -5.64 19.11 37.92
C LEU A 676 -4.95 19.63 39.20
N MET A 677 -3.64 19.48 39.30
CA MET A 677 -2.86 20.05 40.42
C MET A 677 -2.93 21.57 40.46
N VAL A 678 -2.83 22.23 39.29
CA VAL A 678 -2.99 23.68 39.17
C VAL A 678 -4.38 24.11 39.63
N LEU A 679 -5.43 23.39 39.23
CA LEU A 679 -6.81 23.66 39.64
C LEU A 679 -6.98 23.54 41.16
N TYR A 680 -6.45 22.49 41.81
CA TYR A 680 -6.54 22.34 43.26
C TYR A 680 -5.75 23.40 44.01
N LYS A 681 -4.60 23.82 43.48
CA LYS A 681 -3.83 24.92 44.05
C LYS A 681 -4.61 26.24 43.98
N GLU A 682 -5.20 26.56 42.83
CA GLU A 682 -5.95 27.81 42.64
C GLU A 682 -7.25 27.85 43.45
N THR A 683 -7.93 26.71 43.59
CA THR A 683 -9.16 26.58 44.40
C THR A 683 -8.88 26.35 45.89
N ASN A 684 -7.61 26.44 46.32
CA ASN A 684 -7.14 26.25 47.70
C ASN A 684 -7.52 24.89 48.32
N GLN A 685 -7.66 23.84 47.51
CA GLN A 685 -7.95 22.46 47.92
C GLN A 685 -6.65 21.72 48.27
N LEU A 686 -5.91 22.21 49.27
CA LEU A 686 -4.56 21.75 49.61
C LEU A 686 -4.49 20.26 50.01
N GLN A 687 -5.54 19.73 50.63
CA GLN A 687 -5.62 18.31 50.97
C GLN A 687 -5.66 17.44 49.71
N LYS A 688 -6.59 17.70 48.78
CA LYS A 688 -6.69 16.97 47.51
C LYS A 688 -5.42 17.09 46.68
N LEU A 689 -4.79 18.27 46.69
CA LEU A 689 -3.51 18.49 46.00
C LEU A 689 -2.41 17.56 46.56
N THR A 690 -2.30 17.47 47.88
CA THR A 690 -1.29 16.63 48.54
C THR A 690 -1.56 15.14 48.27
N GLU A 691 -2.81 14.72 48.35
CA GLU A 691 -3.24 13.36 48.04
C GLU A 691 -2.92 12.99 46.58
N LEU A 692 -3.22 13.89 45.63
CA LEU A 692 -2.97 13.69 44.21
C LEU A 692 -1.47 13.57 43.88
N ILE A 693 -0.63 14.43 44.48
CA ILE A 693 0.83 14.38 44.35
C ILE A 693 1.39 13.05 44.88
N ASN A 694 0.95 12.65 46.08
CA ASN A 694 1.38 11.39 46.68
C ASN A 694 0.95 10.18 45.84
N TYR A 695 -0.27 10.20 45.31
CA TYR A 695 -0.78 9.15 44.43
C TYR A 695 0.05 9.07 43.13
N TYR A 696 0.34 10.21 42.50
CA TYR A 696 1.18 10.25 41.30
C TYR A 696 2.58 9.69 41.56
N HIS A 697 3.26 10.12 42.63
CA HIS A 697 4.59 9.61 43.00
C HIS A 697 4.60 8.10 43.28
N LYS A 698 3.57 7.59 43.97
CA LYS A 698 3.44 6.15 44.23
C LYS A 698 3.31 5.36 42.92
N LYS A 699 2.62 5.93 41.94
CA LYS A 699 2.31 5.26 40.67
C LYS A 699 3.42 5.38 39.64
N PHE A 700 4.12 6.51 39.60
CA PHE A 700 5.20 6.81 38.67
C PHE A 700 6.48 7.23 39.43
N PRO A 701 7.09 6.32 40.22
CA PRO A 701 8.21 6.66 41.11
C PRO A 701 9.48 7.12 40.37
N SER A 702 9.64 6.76 39.10
CA SER A 702 10.77 7.12 38.25
C SER A 702 10.52 8.34 37.34
N ASP A 703 9.34 8.95 37.41
CA ASP A 703 8.99 10.10 36.57
C ASP A 703 9.47 11.41 37.23
N THR A 704 10.36 12.12 36.52
CA THR A 704 10.97 13.38 36.97
C THR A 704 10.16 14.62 36.60
N GLN A 705 9.06 14.47 35.85
CA GLN A 705 8.26 15.61 35.40
C GLN A 705 7.63 16.37 36.57
N LEU A 706 7.29 15.69 37.68
CA LEU A 706 6.72 16.33 38.87
C LEU A 706 7.74 17.18 39.64
N SER A 707 9.02 16.74 39.70
CA SER A 707 10.09 17.54 40.33
C SER A 707 10.35 18.85 39.59
N ASN A 708 10.04 18.91 38.29
CA ASN A 708 10.18 20.11 37.46
C ASN A 708 9.02 21.12 37.62
N LEU A 709 7.97 20.78 38.38
CA LEU A 709 6.82 21.65 38.67
C LEU A 709 6.94 22.43 40.00
N LYS A 710 7.89 22.06 40.86
CA LYS A 710 8.22 22.80 42.10
C LYS A 710 8.78 24.18 41.76
#